data_AF-A0AAP6Y3Q1-F1
#
_entry.id   AF-A0AAP6Y3Q1-F1
#
_cell.length_a   1.000
_cell.length_b   1.000
_cell.length_c   1.000
_cell.angle_alpha   90.00
_cell.angle_beta   90.00
_cell.angle_gamma   90.00
#
_symmetry.space_group_name_H-M   'P 1'
#
loop_
_entity.id
_entity.type
_entity.pdbx_description
1 polymer ?
#
loop_
_entity_poly.entity_id
_entity_poly.type
_entity_poly.pdbx_seq_one_letter_code
_entity_poly.pdbx_strand_id
1 'polypeptide(L)'
;MKKTKCFALCLIATSILTACGSDKDPSSTSETPKVVANTAPSVNAGADLIVDENQSISFTGTAEDSTGTIASYAWQQTSGIDLELSGLDTSTLSFTAPEVDEEQVVVFELVATDDGGLTASDSISITIKNVLVEPTLSLNERVTVEENTEVEITSIAEDSNGSIVSYAWQQTDGIIIEIDNLTNDSLKFIAPEVDFDTTLTFDLTVTDNDGQTATSSVFVDVTNVAASVMSIPGGSENIVIDGQTVEAALNEVLVHLNDDVTEAELEAVFDEVSNNDAGIASFDDALKVLQIRVREGASENSLITKIGEMGGVRHAGLNTVIESKNLSLISNYNHVIKNKNTVIQYIAEESTDEPLFSGDYWVKAVAADKAWDALQERTLAPVTLGVVDTGIGAGQISIESSRLTRLRAQENGQFGVVEGDDTETDSSHGLWVSSFIAGHNTSEGSAVYGVDHSANLIHTDIYVKRCKDGSTTEECSSESPIKTYITDLIAGTKATIDNGASIVNISWGDTSTCADDSQVRLKSNRNWRLQQTNLVEYAKEKDVLLVYSAGNNCEKNDDQLLVDINDIAQDAWQTNTLIVAATDADDKETDFTRMGNVVNIAAPGDQMGWGNTDGSLGVGTSFSAALVTGSAGIVKGINSSLKAAEIKDILVATSSNLTLSEESKALGTTGPTQLLNIHSAIQTADLTVDSVLEVKAPIALSKGDKTTSQLSFTLPETTVTAIDVMFLIDVSGSYTDDIASLKEQADNILENLSGRGINVAFGVSAFSDFPIDGYGHEYDGDEAFYLLQSVTTDIDAAKTGINNLTIYSGNDYQESQLEGLYQAVTGAGRDIDNDGNYTSLGDIEPMNIGWREGALKVILLATDAPFHDSDIDENYPGAGKTEVINVLQEKGVTVFGLQSGSIGLATDDLDSIVLATKGQTFLLSYDSNEIAAAISSALDEALKEIDLSIEVISGEQWVETITPVLIENVKPNEEVTFEINLKGIKNASLEELNYEVILWIRGDGSAVVRRVVIPITVPTLAD
;
A
#
# COMPACT_ATOMS: atom_id res chain seq x y z
N MET A 1 -42.46 60.15 -17.87
CA MET A 1 -42.34 61.29 -18.80
C MET A 1 -43.71 61.57 -19.42
N LYS A 2 -44.20 62.83 -19.50
CA LYS A 2 -45.53 63.24 -20.05
C LYS A 2 -46.74 62.70 -19.24
N LYS A 3 -47.58 63.55 -18.63
CA LYS A 3 -48.71 64.38 -19.14
C LYS A 3 -50.07 63.64 -19.24
N THR A 4 -50.98 63.96 -18.30
CA THR A 4 -52.32 64.58 -18.53
C THR A 4 -52.92 64.49 -19.96
N LYS A 5 -54.22 64.21 -20.21
CA LYS A 5 -55.42 64.93 -19.70
C LYS A 5 -56.75 64.44 -20.36
N CYS A 6 -57.90 64.63 -19.69
CA CYS A 6 -59.28 64.75 -20.25
C CYS A 6 -59.87 63.51 -21.00
N PHE A 7 -61.16 63.42 -21.39
CA PHE A 7 -62.36 64.31 -21.38
C PHE A 7 -63.51 63.61 -20.58
N ALA A 8 -64.29 64.23 -19.68
CA ALA A 8 -65.31 65.30 -19.83
C ALA A 8 -66.72 64.76 -20.28
N LEU A 9 -67.87 65.47 -20.26
CA LEU A 9 -68.14 66.92 -20.18
C LEU A 9 -69.61 67.26 -19.78
N CYS A 10 -69.84 68.00 -18.66
CA CYS A 10 -70.88 69.04 -18.44
C CYS A 10 -72.40 68.71 -18.71
N LEU A 11 -73.40 69.62 -18.69
CA LEU A 11 -73.58 71.10 -18.52
C LEU A 11 -74.75 71.38 -17.52
N ILE A 12 -74.70 72.36 -16.59
CA ILE A 12 -74.97 73.83 -16.73
C ILE A 12 -76.45 74.14 -17.10
N ALA A 13 -77.20 75.14 -16.57
CA ALA A 13 -76.96 76.37 -15.77
C ALA A 13 -78.08 76.56 -14.67
N THR A 14 -78.30 77.62 -13.86
CA THR A 14 -77.77 78.99 -13.53
C THR A 14 -78.28 79.32 -12.08
N SER A 15 -78.13 80.47 -11.38
CA SER A 15 -77.58 81.84 -11.54
C SER A 15 -77.23 82.43 -10.13
N ILE A 16 -76.27 83.35 -9.89
CA ILE A 16 -76.20 84.83 -10.14
C ILE A 16 -77.43 85.59 -9.56
N LEU A 17 -77.41 86.67 -8.75
CA LEU A 17 -76.44 87.72 -8.29
C LEU A 17 -76.33 87.73 -6.72
N THR A 18 -75.29 88.17 -5.97
CA THR A 18 -74.52 89.44 -5.84
C THR A 18 -75.32 90.70 -5.42
N ALA A 19 -74.91 91.59 -4.48
CA ALA A 19 -73.86 91.57 -3.42
C ALA A 19 -74.02 92.77 -2.43
N CYS A 20 -73.32 92.73 -1.28
CA CYS A 20 -72.82 93.86 -0.45
C CYS A 20 -73.81 94.81 0.31
N GLY A 21 -73.43 95.30 1.51
CA GLY A 21 -73.95 96.61 2.03
C GLY A 21 -74.23 96.83 3.53
N SER A 22 -73.20 96.94 4.37
CA SER A 22 -73.06 97.82 5.57
C SER A 22 -74.28 98.34 6.41
N ASP A 23 -74.31 97.92 7.70
CA ASP A 23 -74.11 98.76 8.92
C ASP A 23 -75.21 99.73 9.49
N LYS A 24 -75.29 99.79 10.84
CA LYS A 24 -75.96 100.75 11.79
C LYS A 24 -77.49 100.71 12.09
N ASP A 25 -77.84 100.03 13.20
CA ASP A 25 -78.33 100.55 14.52
C ASP A 25 -79.00 101.97 14.63
N PRO A 26 -79.93 102.28 15.59
CA PRO A 26 -80.62 101.48 16.64
C PRO A 26 -82.17 101.63 16.74
N SER A 27 -82.76 100.88 17.70
CA SER A 27 -83.80 101.29 18.71
C SER A 27 -85.22 100.68 18.71
N SER A 28 -85.61 100.20 19.92
CA SER A 28 -86.93 99.95 20.57
C SER A 28 -88.26 100.02 19.77
N THR A 29 -89.28 99.19 20.05
CA THR A 29 -89.87 98.92 21.39
C THR A 29 -90.37 97.47 21.63
N SER A 30 -90.53 97.07 22.90
CA SER A 30 -90.96 95.73 23.35
C SER A 30 -92.47 95.45 23.27
N GLU A 31 -92.86 94.16 23.24
CA GLU A 31 -94.01 93.69 24.02
C GLU A 31 -93.93 92.19 24.40
N THR A 32 -94.09 91.90 25.70
CA THR A 32 -94.43 90.65 26.44
C THR A 32 -94.11 89.23 25.89
N PRO A 33 -93.53 88.32 26.71
CA PRO A 33 -93.26 86.93 26.34
C PRO A 33 -94.46 85.98 26.52
N LYS A 34 -94.44 84.86 25.77
CA LYS A 34 -95.36 83.72 25.88
C LYS A 34 -94.54 82.48 26.27
N VAL A 35 -94.86 81.85 27.40
CA VAL A 35 -94.14 80.65 27.87
C VAL A 35 -94.38 79.47 26.92
N VAL A 36 -93.30 78.84 26.48
CA VAL A 36 -93.28 77.56 25.76
C VAL A 36 -92.96 76.46 26.78
N ALA A 37 -93.49 75.26 26.59
CA ALA A 37 -93.16 74.10 27.44
C ALA A 37 -91.92 73.41 26.88
N ASN A 38 -91.00 73.00 27.76
CA ASN A 38 -89.75 72.36 27.36
C ASN A 38 -89.99 71.02 26.62
N THR A 39 -89.18 70.75 25.61
CA THR A 39 -89.18 69.49 24.84
C THR A 39 -87.77 68.92 24.81
N ALA A 40 -87.65 67.61 25.04
CA ALA A 40 -86.35 66.94 25.04
C ALA A 40 -85.56 67.21 23.74
N PRO A 41 -84.22 67.31 23.81
CA PRO A 41 -83.40 67.65 22.66
C PRO A 41 -83.47 66.58 21.57
N SER A 42 -83.25 66.98 20.32
CA SER A 42 -82.98 66.05 19.22
C SER A 42 -81.48 65.77 19.20
N VAL A 43 -81.08 64.51 19.35
CA VAL A 43 -79.68 64.07 19.33
C VAL A 43 -79.38 63.31 18.04
N ASN A 44 -78.16 63.45 17.54
CA ASN A 44 -77.59 62.65 16.46
C ASN A 44 -76.14 62.31 16.83
N ALA A 45 -75.80 61.02 16.97
CA ALA A 45 -74.45 60.58 17.34
C ALA A 45 -73.46 60.66 16.15
N GLY A 46 -73.99 60.69 14.93
CA GLY A 46 -73.26 60.67 13.67
C GLY A 46 -73.84 59.62 12.72
N ALA A 47 -73.16 59.36 11.62
CA ALA A 47 -73.36 58.14 10.83
C ALA A 47 -72.29 57.13 11.22
N ASP A 48 -72.60 55.83 11.17
CA ASP A 48 -71.63 54.76 11.44
C ASP A 48 -70.34 54.95 10.62
N LEU A 49 -69.19 54.73 11.25
CA LEU A 49 -67.87 54.95 10.64
C LEU A 49 -67.13 53.63 10.50
N ILE A 50 -66.33 53.55 9.43
CA ILE A 50 -65.30 52.52 9.26
C ILE A 50 -63.97 53.23 9.46
N VAL A 51 -63.12 52.66 10.30
CA VAL A 51 -61.76 53.13 10.55
C VAL A 51 -60.82 51.93 10.47
N ASP A 52 -59.65 52.12 9.91
CA ASP A 52 -58.61 51.11 9.94
C ASP A 52 -57.86 51.19 11.28
N GLU A 53 -57.31 50.08 11.76
CA GLU A 53 -56.60 50.03 13.05
C GLU A 53 -55.42 51.00 13.14
N ASN A 54 -54.96 51.27 14.36
CA ASN A 54 -53.93 52.24 14.70
C ASN A 54 -54.19 53.71 14.24
N GLN A 55 -55.28 53.98 13.51
CA GLN A 55 -55.68 55.34 13.15
C GLN A 55 -56.37 56.07 14.31
N SER A 56 -56.09 57.37 14.42
CA SER A 56 -56.74 58.25 15.40
C SER A 56 -58.02 58.86 14.82
N ILE A 57 -59.16 58.51 15.39
CA ILE A 57 -60.49 58.96 14.96
C ILE A 57 -61.01 60.06 15.89
N SER A 58 -61.74 61.01 15.31
CA SER A 58 -62.57 61.94 16.08
C SER A 58 -63.83 62.29 15.31
N PHE A 59 -64.97 62.21 15.99
CA PHE A 59 -66.29 62.50 15.44
C PHE A 59 -67.08 63.35 16.42
N THR A 60 -68.05 64.10 15.89
CA THR A 60 -68.85 65.06 16.66
C THR A 60 -70.32 64.75 16.48
N GLY A 61 -70.98 64.35 17.56
CA GLY A 61 -72.43 64.26 17.62
C GLY A 61 -73.04 65.65 17.78
N THR A 62 -74.25 65.83 17.28
CA THR A 62 -75.00 67.09 17.42
C THR A 62 -76.20 66.90 18.33
N ALA A 63 -76.55 67.95 19.07
CA ALA A 63 -77.81 68.03 19.79
C ALA A 63 -78.42 69.42 19.60
N GLU A 64 -79.70 69.45 19.23
CA GLU A 64 -80.48 70.69 19.08
C GLU A 64 -81.72 70.63 19.97
N ASP A 65 -81.95 71.66 20.77
CA ASP A 65 -83.19 71.89 21.49
C ASP A 65 -83.94 73.06 20.83
N SER A 66 -85.21 72.85 20.50
CA SER A 66 -86.08 73.87 19.87
C SER A 66 -86.74 74.82 20.87
N THR A 67 -86.54 74.59 22.17
CA THR A 67 -87.22 75.26 23.29
C THR A 67 -86.29 75.87 24.34
N GLY A 68 -85.06 75.35 24.49
CA GLY A 68 -84.04 75.78 25.44
C GLY A 68 -82.61 75.66 24.86
N THR A 69 -81.69 75.09 25.63
CA THR A 69 -80.25 74.93 25.32
C THR A 69 -79.68 73.64 25.88
N ILE A 70 -78.69 73.05 25.20
CA ILE A 70 -77.99 71.84 25.69
C ILE A 70 -77.10 72.20 26.88
N ALA A 71 -77.35 71.56 28.02
CA ALA A 71 -76.62 71.77 29.28
C ALA A 71 -75.41 70.83 29.43
N SER A 72 -75.49 69.60 28.91
CA SER A 72 -74.39 68.63 28.95
C SER A 72 -74.52 67.54 27.88
N TYR A 73 -73.37 67.03 27.44
CA TYR A 73 -73.24 65.79 26.67
C TYR A 73 -72.67 64.69 27.57
N ALA A 74 -72.98 63.44 27.28
CA ALA A 74 -72.38 62.27 27.92
C ALA A 74 -72.32 61.12 26.91
N TRP A 75 -71.11 60.76 26.49
CA TRP A 75 -70.84 59.55 25.72
C TRP A 75 -70.65 58.35 26.66
N GLN A 76 -71.15 57.19 26.25
CA GLN A 76 -70.83 55.91 26.88
C GLN A 76 -70.56 54.86 25.80
N GLN A 77 -69.49 54.07 25.94
CA GLN A 77 -69.32 52.85 25.17
C GLN A 77 -70.27 51.77 25.71
N THR A 78 -71.00 51.12 24.81
CA THR A 78 -72.05 50.14 25.13
C THR A 78 -71.75 48.73 24.62
N SER A 79 -70.80 48.58 23.69
CA SER A 79 -70.35 47.29 23.14
C SER A 79 -68.94 47.38 22.53
N GLY A 80 -68.33 46.21 22.32
CA GLY A 80 -67.01 46.03 21.70
C GLY A 80 -65.84 46.00 22.71
N ILE A 81 -64.62 46.02 22.19
CA ILE A 81 -63.36 46.07 22.97
C ILE A 81 -63.24 47.37 23.78
N ASP A 82 -62.75 47.32 25.02
CA ASP A 82 -62.60 48.51 25.87
C ASP A 82 -61.55 49.49 25.28
N LEU A 83 -61.88 50.78 25.19
CA LEU A 83 -61.04 51.81 24.56
C LEU A 83 -60.65 52.94 25.54
N GLU A 84 -59.48 53.55 25.35
CA GLU A 84 -59.14 54.81 26.00
C GLU A 84 -59.79 56.00 25.26
N LEU A 85 -60.87 56.53 25.83
CA LEU A 85 -61.73 57.53 25.22
C LEU A 85 -61.46 58.95 25.75
N SER A 86 -61.36 59.92 24.84
CA SER A 86 -61.23 61.35 25.15
C SER A 86 -62.45 62.14 24.69
N GLY A 87 -62.90 63.10 25.51
CA GLY A 87 -64.03 63.99 25.18
C GLY A 87 -65.42 63.51 25.61
N LEU A 88 -65.51 62.53 26.53
CA LEU A 88 -66.75 61.88 26.97
C LEU A 88 -67.87 62.84 27.44
N ASP A 89 -67.55 64.00 28.01
CA ASP A 89 -68.50 65.02 28.49
C ASP A 89 -68.75 66.15 27.47
N THR A 90 -68.32 65.97 26.22
CA THR A 90 -68.36 66.98 25.16
C THR A 90 -69.13 66.49 23.92
N SER A 91 -69.39 67.38 22.96
CA SER A 91 -69.98 67.01 21.66
C SER A 91 -69.08 66.11 20.82
N THR A 92 -67.78 66.03 21.11
CA THR A 92 -66.77 65.44 20.24
C THR A 92 -66.03 64.32 20.97
N LEU A 93 -66.20 63.08 20.51
CA LEU A 93 -65.46 61.94 21.01
C LEU A 93 -64.21 61.72 20.16
N SER A 94 -63.14 61.21 20.77
CA SER A 94 -61.93 60.78 20.07
C SER A 94 -61.24 59.62 20.77
N PHE A 95 -60.62 58.75 19.97
CA PHE A 95 -59.76 57.65 20.40
C PHE A 95 -58.78 57.28 19.28
N THR A 96 -57.77 56.47 19.61
CA THR A 96 -56.96 55.76 18.61
C THR A 96 -57.47 54.33 18.55
N ALA A 97 -57.85 53.87 17.35
CA ALA A 97 -58.26 52.48 17.17
C ALA A 97 -57.09 51.56 17.51
N PRO A 98 -57.23 50.58 18.41
CA PRO A 98 -56.19 49.58 18.64
C PRO A 98 -56.06 48.65 17.44
N GLU A 99 -54.91 47.99 17.39
CA GLU A 99 -54.61 46.76 16.63
C GLU A 99 -55.65 45.66 16.94
N VAL A 100 -56.13 44.95 15.91
CA VAL A 100 -57.16 43.90 16.04
C VAL A 100 -56.98 42.75 15.02
N ASP A 101 -56.88 41.51 15.50
CA ASP A 101 -56.71 40.32 14.62
C ASP A 101 -57.94 40.00 13.73
N GLU A 102 -59.10 40.65 13.96
CA GLU A 102 -60.31 40.54 13.13
C GLU A 102 -61.14 41.85 13.15
N GLU A 103 -62.12 42.00 12.24
CA GLU A 103 -62.98 43.20 12.16
C GLU A 103 -63.86 43.36 13.43
N GLN A 104 -63.48 44.30 14.31
CA GLN A 104 -64.19 44.58 15.57
C GLN A 104 -65.20 45.72 15.42
N VAL A 105 -66.34 45.62 16.12
CA VAL A 105 -67.36 46.69 16.15
C VAL A 105 -67.55 47.20 17.57
N VAL A 106 -67.14 48.45 17.80
CA VAL A 106 -67.45 49.19 19.03
C VAL A 106 -68.68 50.06 18.83
N VAL A 107 -69.50 50.21 19.87
CA VAL A 107 -70.74 51.01 19.80
C VAL A 107 -70.76 52.03 20.92
N PHE A 108 -71.07 53.28 20.57
CA PHE A 108 -71.20 54.38 21.53
C PHE A 108 -72.62 54.94 21.51
N GLU A 109 -73.16 55.21 22.70
CA GLU A 109 -74.38 56.00 22.88
C GLU A 109 -73.99 57.43 23.29
N LEU A 110 -74.54 58.43 22.60
CA LEU A 110 -74.51 59.83 23.03
C LEU A 110 -75.81 60.17 23.73
N VAL A 111 -75.75 60.61 24.98
CA VAL A 111 -76.87 61.24 25.69
C VAL A 111 -76.62 62.75 25.73
N ALA A 112 -77.61 63.55 25.34
CA ALA A 112 -77.60 65.00 25.57
C ALA A 112 -78.73 65.39 26.52
N THR A 113 -78.46 66.37 27.40
CA THR A 113 -79.41 66.90 28.39
C THR A 113 -79.65 68.38 28.13
N ASP A 114 -80.92 68.83 28.13
CA ASP A 114 -81.27 70.25 28.03
C ASP A 114 -81.24 70.99 29.39
N ASP A 115 -81.34 72.33 29.38
CA ASP A 115 -81.40 73.15 30.61
C ASP A 115 -82.71 73.01 31.40
N GLY A 116 -83.70 72.29 30.86
CA GLY A 116 -84.89 71.80 31.56
C GLY A 116 -84.70 70.44 32.26
N GLY A 117 -83.59 69.75 32.02
CA GLY A 117 -83.28 68.42 32.57
C GLY A 117 -83.94 67.24 31.85
N LEU A 118 -84.40 67.40 30.60
CA LEU A 118 -84.82 66.26 29.76
C LEU A 118 -83.65 65.75 28.93
N THR A 119 -83.68 64.46 28.62
CA THR A 119 -82.62 63.75 27.90
C THR A 119 -83.17 63.08 26.64
N ALA A 120 -82.34 63.02 25.60
CA ALA A 120 -82.48 62.07 24.51
C ALA A 120 -81.11 61.45 24.19
N SER A 121 -81.12 60.35 23.46
CA SER A 121 -79.90 59.68 23.02
C SER A 121 -80.00 59.14 21.59
N ASP A 122 -78.83 58.90 21.01
CA ASP A 122 -78.63 58.25 19.71
C ASP A 122 -77.34 57.43 19.76
N SER A 123 -77.17 56.46 18.85
CA SER A 123 -76.05 55.51 18.87
C SER A 123 -75.28 55.48 17.56
N ILE A 124 -73.95 55.40 17.65
CA ILE A 124 -73.03 55.26 16.51
C ILE A 124 -72.18 54.00 16.67
N SER A 125 -72.06 53.23 15.59
CA SER A 125 -71.17 52.08 15.48
C SER A 125 -69.87 52.52 14.80
N ILE A 126 -68.73 52.12 15.35
CA ILE A 126 -67.43 52.24 14.67
C ILE A 126 -66.92 50.83 14.40
N THR A 127 -66.81 50.49 13.11
CA THR A 127 -66.13 49.29 12.65
C THR A 127 -64.63 49.58 12.56
N ILE A 128 -63.85 48.91 13.40
CA ILE A 128 -62.39 48.91 13.35
C ILE A 128 -61.96 47.74 12.47
N LYS A 129 -61.12 48.01 11.48
CA LYS A 129 -60.59 47.01 10.57
C LYS A 129 -59.13 46.69 10.85
N ASN A 130 -58.88 45.40 11.01
CA ASN A 130 -57.59 44.78 10.72
C ASN A 130 -57.06 45.25 9.34
N VAL A 131 -55.77 45.57 9.26
CA VAL A 131 -55.05 45.92 8.04
C VAL A 131 -53.97 44.89 7.77
N LEU A 132 -54.36 43.78 7.15
CA LEU A 132 -53.45 42.75 6.64
C LEU A 132 -52.26 43.37 5.86
N VAL A 133 -51.07 43.35 6.46
CA VAL A 133 -49.77 43.60 5.80
C VAL A 133 -49.09 42.24 5.58
N GLU A 134 -48.01 42.18 4.80
CA GLU A 134 -47.16 41.00 4.72
C GLU A 134 -45.91 41.23 5.59
N PRO A 135 -45.46 40.25 6.39
CA PRO A 135 -44.31 40.42 7.26
C PRO A 135 -43.04 40.53 6.42
N THR A 136 -42.04 41.28 6.89
CA THR A 136 -40.76 41.35 6.18
C THR A 136 -39.84 40.22 6.65
N LEU A 137 -39.19 39.54 5.71
CA LEU A 137 -38.26 38.44 5.96
C LEU A 137 -36.94 38.70 5.22
N SER A 138 -35.82 38.52 5.92
CA SER A 138 -34.46 38.60 5.37
C SER A 138 -33.66 37.36 5.78
N LEU A 139 -33.00 36.77 4.78
CA LEU A 139 -32.05 35.66 4.88
C LEU A 139 -30.78 36.02 4.10
N ASN A 140 -29.72 35.24 4.34
CA ASN A 140 -28.62 35.15 3.38
C ASN A 140 -29.13 34.45 2.12
N GLU A 141 -28.84 35.00 0.93
CA GLU A 141 -29.17 34.33 -0.34
C GLU A 141 -28.37 33.02 -0.51
N ARG A 142 -27.13 33.01 -0.02
CA ARG A 142 -26.19 31.90 -0.14
C ARG A 142 -25.28 31.80 1.10
N VAL A 143 -25.00 30.58 1.52
CA VAL A 143 -24.01 30.22 2.53
C VAL A 143 -23.11 29.15 1.91
N THR A 144 -21.81 29.17 2.19
CA THR A 144 -20.86 28.14 1.73
C THR A 144 -20.19 27.54 2.97
N VAL A 145 -20.15 26.22 3.03
CA VAL A 145 -19.63 25.44 4.17
C VAL A 145 -18.89 24.20 3.68
N GLU A 146 -17.89 23.78 4.45
CA GLU A 146 -17.29 22.46 4.30
C GLU A 146 -18.26 21.37 4.80
N GLU A 147 -18.23 20.19 4.19
CA GLU A 147 -18.97 19.03 4.67
C GLU A 147 -18.64 18.66 6.13
N ASN A 148 -19.53 17.93 6.79
CA ASN A 148 -19.39 17.51 8.20
C ASN A 148 -19.24 18.67 9.23
N THR A 149 -19.41 19.94 8.84
CA THR A 149 -19.38 21.11 9.74
C THR A 149 -20.77 21.55 10.24
N GLU A 150 -20.84 22.25 11.39
CA GLU A 150 -22.11 22.82 11.90
C GLU A 150 -22.53 24.06 11.09
N VAL A 151 -23.72 24.01 10.49
CA VAL A 151 -24.35 25.10 9.77
C VAL A 151 -25.38 25.78 10.67
N GLU A 152 -25.32 27.11 10.77
CA GLU A 152 -26.35 27.93 11.44
C GLU A 152 -26.85 29.03 10.49
N ILE A 153 -28.14 29.00 10.17
CA ILE A 153 -28.80 30.01 9.33
C ILE A 153 -29.79 30.79 10.19
N THR A 154 -29.42 32.01 10.57
CA THR A 154 -30.30 32.93 11.31
C THR A 154 -31.20 33.72 10.36
N SER A 155 -32.49 33.79 10.63
CA SER A 155 -33.41 34.72 9.94
C SER A 155 -33.57 36.05 10.66
N ILE A 156 -33.94 37.09 9.92
CA ILE A 156 -34.48 38.33 10.49
C ILE A 156 -35.89 38.50 9.93
N ALA A 157 -36.89 38.45 10.81
CA ALA A 157 -38.28 38.66 10.46
C ALA A 157 -38.86 39.81 11.30
N GLU A 158 -39.44 40.81 10.65
CA GLU A 158 -40.07 41.97 11.29
C GLU A 158 -41.46 42.20 10.67
N ASP A 159 -42.48 42.25 11.52
CA ASP A 159 -43.80 42.75 11.16
C ASP A 159 -43.93 44.24 11.60
N SER A 160 -44.75 44.99 10.88
CA SER A 160 -44.92 46.44 11.00
C SER A 160 -46.21 46.89 11.70
N ASN A 161 -47.22 46.01 11.81
CA ASN A 161 -48.47 46.29 12.52
C ASN A 161 -48.82 45.27 13.63
N GLY A 162 -48.16 44.10 13.68
CA GLY A 162 -48.33 43.10 14.74
C GLY A 162 -47.01 42.39 15.11
N SER A 163 -47.00 41.05 15.04
CA SER A 163 -45.92 40.20 15.53
C SER A 163 -45.82 38.83 14.82
N ILE A 164 -44.60 38.32 14.62
CA ILE A 164 -44.36 36.97 14.08
C ILE A 164 -44.76 35.90 15.11
N VAL A 165 -45.62 34.96 14.71
CA VAL A 165 -46.14 33.88 15.58
C VAL A 165 -45.61 32.48 15.24
N SER A 166 -45.11 32.26 14.01
CA SER A 166 -44.48 30.99 13.65
C SER A 166 -43.45 31.10 12.53
N TYR A 167 -42.45 30.22 12.60
CA TYR A 167 -41.45 29.95 11.56
C TYR A 167 -41.67 28.53 11.05
N ALA A 168 -41.50 28.30 9.75
CA ALA A 168 -41.62 26.99 9.12
C ALA A 168 -40.54 26.85 8.04
N TRP A 169 -39.48 26.12 8.37
CA TRP A 169 -38.42 25.73 7.44
C TRP A 169 -38.81 24.46 6.67
N GLN A 170 -38.47 24.41 5.40
CA GLN A 170 -38.61 23.23 4.56
C GLN A 170 -37.38 23.11 3.65
N GLN A 171 -36.73 21.94 3.65
CA GLN A 171 -35.78 21.62 2.58
C GLN A 171 -36.55 21.36 1.28
N THR A 172 -36.13 22.00 0.19
CA THR A 172 -36.80 21.96 -1.11
C THR A 172 -35.95 21.34 -2.21
N ASP A 173 -34.62 21.29 -2.06
CA ASP A 173 -33.71 20.61 -3.00
C ASP A 173 -32.41 20.13 -2.30
N GLY A 174 -31.66 19.27 -2.98
CA GLY A 174 -30.40 18.68 -2.51
C GLY A 174 -30.57 17.39 -1.70
N ILE A 175 -29.48 16.94 -1.06
CA ILE A 175 -29.45 15.73 -0.22
C ILE A 175 -30.32 15.95 1.03
N ILE A 176 -31.34 15.11 1.22
CA ILE A 176 -32.26 15.22 2.36
C ILE A 176 -31.53 14.86 3.65
N ILE A 177 -31.47 15.80 4.59
CA ILE A 177 -30.85 15.64 5.90
C ILE A 177 -31.89 15.61 7.03
N GLU A 178 -31.57 14.92 8.13
CA GLU A 178 -32.39 14.93 9.34
C GLU A 178 -32.10 16.21 10.16
N ILE A 179 -33.16 16.94 10.52
CA ILE A 179 -33.07 18.23 11.23
C ILE A 179 -34.05 18.22 12.41
N ASP A 180 -33.51 18.31 13.63
CA ASP A 180 -34.25 18.22 14.89
C ASP A 180 -35.40 19.23 15.02
N ASN A 181 -35.27 20.43 14.44
CA ASN A 181 -36.24 21.50 14.60
C ASN A 181 -36.32 22.43 13.38
N LEU A 182 -37.47 22.37 12.68
CA LEU A 182 -37.82 23.20 11.53
C LEU A 182 -38.72 24.41 11.88
N THR A 183 -38.87 24.74 13.17
CA THR A 183 -39.85 25.73 13.66
C THR A 183 -39.27 26.92 14.43
N ASN A 184 -37.94 27.06 14.44
CA ASN A 184 -37.23 28.18 15.06
C ASN A 184 -36.93 29.32 14.06
N ASP A 185 -36.57 30.48 14.60
CA ASP A 185 -35.98 31.64 13.91
C ASP A 185 -34.60 31.38 13.31
N SER A 186 -33.90 30.33 13.75
CA SER A 186 -32.67 29.79 13.17
C SER A 186 -32.81 28.34 12.72
N LEU A 187 -32.27 27.99 11.56
CA LEU A 187 -32.01 26.60 11.15
C LEU A 187 -30.62 26.17 11.63
N LYS A 188 -30.49 24.94 12.15
CA LYS A 188 -29.21 24.32 12.54
C LYS A 188 -29.14 22.87 12.08
N PHE A 189 -28.02 22.47 11.50
CA PHE A 189 -27.74 21.09 11.06
C PHE A 189 -26.22 20.86 10.90
N ILE A 190 -25.81 19.61 10.71
CA ILE A 190 -24.45 19.28 10.25
C ILE A 190 -24.50 19.09 8.73
N ALA A 191 -23.60 19.75 7.98
CA ALA A 191 -23.51 19.58 6.53
C ALA A 191 -23.24 18.10 6.19
N PRO A 192 -23.97 17.49 5.24
CA PRO A 192 -23.76 16.09 4.88
C PRO A 192 -22.39 15.89 4.21
N GLU A 193 -21.87 14.67 4.32
CA GLU A 193 -20.74 14.18 3.52
C GLU A 193 -21.15 14.07 2.04
N VAL A 194 -20.29 14.53 1.13
CA VAL A 194 -20.58 14.65 -0.31
C VAL A 194 -19.38 14.35 -1.20
N ASP A 195 -19.50 13.34 -2.08
CA ASP A 195 -18.50 13.03 -3.11
C ASP A 195 -18.19 14.21 -4.06
N PHE A 196 -19.04 15.26 -4.08
CA PHE A 196 -18.90 16.43 -4.94
C PHE A 196 -19.56 17.66 -4.31
N ASP A 197 -19.06 18.85 -4.66
CA ASP A 197 -19.75 20.13 -4.40
C ASP A 197 -21.25 20.05 -4.76
N THR A 198 -22.08 20.38 -3.76
CA THR A 198 -23.53 20.13 -3.78
C THR A 198 -24.28 21.26 -3.05
N THR A 199 -25.24 21.87 -3.73
CA THR A 199 -26.13 22.88 -3.12
C THR A 199 -27.36 22.23 -2.49
N LEU A 200 -27.59 22.47 -1.19
CA LEU A 200 -28.88 22.25 -0.53
C LEU A 200 -29.73 23.51 -0.65
N THR A 201 -31.05 23.39 -0.81
CA THR A 201 -31.97 24.55 -0.82
C THR A 201 -33.00 24.43 0.29
N PHE A 202 -33.16 25.51 1.06
CA PHE A 202 -34.17 25.61 2.12
C PHE A 202 -35.05 26.85 1.91
N ASP A 203 -36.36 26.66 2.02
CA ASP A 203 -37.33 27.75 2.14
C ASP A 203 -37.70 27.94 3.61
N LEU A 204 -37.66 29.18 4.11
CA LEU A 204 -38.33 29.59 5.33
C LEU A 204 -39.60 30.34 4.99
N THR A 205 -40.74 29.91 5.52
CA THR A 205 -41.96 30.71 5.60
C THR A 205 -42.16 31.19 7.03
N VAL A 206 -42.37 32.50 7.21
CA VAL A 206 -42.82 33.10 8.48
C VAL A 206 -44.30 33.47 8.40
N THR A 207 -44.96 33.53 9.57
CA THR A 207 -46.37 33.92 9.69
C THR A 207 -46.55 34.83 10.91
N ASP A 208 -47.36 35.86 10.76
CA ASP A 208 -47.75 36.83 11.81
C ASP A 208 -49.10 36.50 12.46
N ASN A 209 -49.53 37.29 13.45
CA ASN A 209 -50.82 37.10 14.13
C ASN A 209 -52.05 37.36 13.23
N ASP A 210 -51.88 38.11 12.14
CA ASP A 210 -52.89 38.30 11.09
C ASP A 210 -53.04 37.05 10.18
N GLY A 211 -52.11 36.11 10.26
CA GLY A 211 -52.06 34.91 9.42
C GLY A 211 -51.50 35.18 8.02
N GLN A 212 -50.88 36.33 7.82
CA GLN A 212 -50.18 36.71 6.60
C GLN A 212 -48.76 36.10 6.61
N THR A 213 -48.18 35.93 5.42
CA THR A 213 -46.98 35.08 5.26
C THR A 213 -45.95 35.68 4.32
N ALA A 214 -44.67 35.55 4.68
CA ALA A 214 -43.56 35.78 3.76
C ALA A 214 -42.66 34.55 3.68
N THR A 215 -42.23 34.22 2.47
CA THR A 215 -41.34 33.08 2.18
C THR A 215 -40.06 33.59 1.54
N SER A 216 -38.91 33.05 1.97
CA SER A 216 -37.59 33.36 1.40
C SER A 216 -36.73 32.10 1.38
N SER A 217 -35.88 31.97 0.37
CA SER A 217 -35.03 30.80 0.12
C SER A 217 -33.57 31.11 0.42
N VAL A 218 -32.84 30.11 0.92
CA VAL A 218 -31.38 30.13 1.11
C VAL A 218 -30.75 28.91 0.44
N PHE A 219 -29.67 29.16 -0.29
CA PHE A 219 -28.81 28.12 -0.86
C PHE A 219 -27.64 27.85 0.09
N VAL A 220 -27.38 26.58 0.42
CA VAL A 220 -26.20 26.16 1.18
C VAL A 220 -25.33 25.32 0.25
N ASP A 221 -24.26 25.91 -0.27
CA ASP A 221 -23.25 25.19 -1.04
C ASP A 221 -22.36 24.43 -0.06
N VAL A 222 -22.46 23.11 -0.05
CA VAL A 222 -21.56 22.22 0.67
C VAL A 222 -20.40 21.88 -0.27
N THR A 223 -19.17 22.18 0.15
CA THR A 223 -17.95 21.82 -0.58
C THR A 223 -17.40 20.48 -0.08
N ASN A 224 -17.01 19.61 -1.02
CA ASN A 224 -16.31 18.36 -0.73
C ASN A 224 -14.91 18.68 -0.12
N VAL A 225 -14.51 17.95 0.92
CA VAL A 225 -13.20 17.99 1.55
C VAL A 225 -12.58 16.59 1.57
N ALA A 226 -11.91 16.24 0.47
CA ALA A 226 -11.23 14.97 0.24
C ALA A 226 -10.55 14.37 1.49
N ALA A 227 -10.98 13.17 1.89
CA ALA A 227 -10.47 12.50 3.09
C ALA A 227 -8.96 12.19 3.00
N SER A 228 -8.24 12.33 4.11
CA SER A 228 -6.78 12.13 4.17
C SER A 228 -6.33 10.65 4.19
N VAL A 229 -7.24 9.72 3.88
CA VAL A 229 -7.06 8.26 3.85
C VAL A 229 -8.01 7.67 2.81
N MET A 230 -7.65 6.53 2.22
CA MET A 230 -8.48 5.89 1.19
C MET A 230 -9.91 5.62 1.69
N SER A 231 -10.90 6.15 0.97
CA SER A 231 -12.32 6.03 1.25
C SER A 231 -12.91 4.68 0.81
N ILE A 232 -14.08 4.32 1.33
CA ILE A 232 -14.74 3.05 1.04
C ILE A 232 -15.23 3.01 -0.43
N PRO A 233 -14.89 1.97 -1.23
CA PRO A 233 -15.37 1.82 -2.60
C PRO A 233 -16.90 1.68 -2.72
N GLY A 234 -17.50 2.43 -3.63
CA GLY A 234 -18.97 2.61 -3.76
C GLY A 234 -19.77 1.46 -4.39
N GLY A 235 -19.34 0.19 -4.24
CA GLY A 235 -19.96 -0.98 -4.87
C GLY A 235 -19.18 -1.52 -6.08
N SER A 236 -19.77 -2.38 -6.92
CA SER A 236 -19.07 -2.96 -8.10
C SER A 236 -19.82 -2.87 -9.43
N GLU A 237 -19.03 -2.64 -10.50
CA GLU A 237 -19.49 -2.59 -11.89
C GLU A 237 -18.55 -3.32 -12.86
N ASN A 238 -18.95 -3.42 -14.13
CA ASN A 238 -18.19 -4.09 -15.19
C ASN A 238 -17.97 -3.14 -16.37
N ILE A 239 -16.75 -2.67 -16.55
CA ILE A 239 -16.35 -1.70 -17.57
C ILE A 239 -15.64 -2.43 -18.72
N VAL A 240 -15.91 -2.03 -19.97
CA VAL A 240 -15.30 -2.66 -21.15
C VAL A 240 -14.20 -1.77 -21.73
N ILE A 241 -12.94 -2.14 -21.51
CA ILE A 241 -11.74 -1.45 -22.00
C ILE A 241 -11.01 -2.35 -23.00
N ASP A 242 -10.64 -1.82 -24.18
CA ASP A 242 -10.01 -2.56 -25.28
C ASP A 242 -10.73 -3.87 -25.73
N GLY A 243 -12.00 -4.04 -25.35
CA GLY A 243 -12.80 -5.26 -25.59
C GLY A 243 -12.65 -6.34 -24.50
N GLN A 244 -11.85 -6.09 -23.47
CA GLN A 244 -11.80 -6.87 -22.23
C GLN A 244 -12.88 -6.34 -21.26
N THR A 245 -13.45 -7.21 -20.41
CA THR A 245 -14.33 -6.77 -19.32
C THR A 245 -13.53 -6.74 -18.03
N VAL A 246 -13.53 -5.61 -17.35
CA VAL A 246 -12.83 -5.37 -16.08
C VAL A 246 -13.88 -5.12 -15.01
N GLU A 247 -13.84 -5.84 -13.89
CA GLU A 247 -14.65 -5.52 -12.72
C GLU A 247 -13.92 -4.51 -11.84
N ALA A 248 -14.62 -3.45 -11.45
CA ALA A 248 -14.05 -2.31 -10.73
C ALA A 248 -15.05 -1.72 -9.73
N ALA A 249 -14.58 -0.80 -8.88
CA ALA A 249 -15.44 0.00 -8.02
C ALA A 249 -16.30 0.96 -8.84
N LEU A 250 -17.56 1.11 -8.41
CA LEU A 250 -18.60 1.84 -9.15
C LEU A 250 -18.28 3.34 -9.26
N ASN A 251 -18.23 3.85 -10.48
CA ASN A 251 -17.87 5.23 -10.86
C ASN A 251 -16.52 5.71 -10.25
N GLU A 252 -15.51 4.83 -10.13
CA GLU A 252 -14.28 5.15 -9.40
C GLU A 252 -12.98 5.06 -10.23
N VAL A 253 -12.16 6.11 -10.13
CA VAL A 253 -10.83 6.23 -10.75
C VAL A 253 -9.78 6.44 -9.66
N LEU A 254 -8.65 5.73 -9.77
CA LEU A 254 -7.44 5.99 -8.98
C LEU A 254 -6.45 6.80 -9.81
N VAL A 255 -5.84 7.80 -9.19
CA VAL A 255 -4.73 8.57 -9.76
C VAL A 255 -3.54 8.46 -8.83
N HIS A 256 -2.53 7.74 -9.30
CA HIS A 256 -1.24 7.53 -8.67
C HIS A 256 -0.30 8.63 -9.16
N LEU A 257 0.23 9.43 -8.24
CA LEU A 257 1.16 10.51 -8.56
C LEU A 257 2.62 10.02 -8.50
N ASN A 258 3.52 10.82 -9.06
CA ASN A 258 4.94 10.73 -8.79
C ASN A 258 5.22 11.21 -7.37
N ASP A 259 6.26 10.65 -6.75
CA ASP A 259 6.81 11.13 -5.48
C ASP A 259 7.43 12.53 -5.62
N ASP A 260 7.98 12.86 -6.79
CA ASP A 260 8.49 14.21 -7.12
C ASP A 260 7.46 15.18 -7.71
N VAL A 261 6.17 14.97 -7.41
CA VAL A 261 5.06 15.87 -7.82
C VAL A 261 5.17 17.26 -7.18
N THR A 262 4.94 18.30 -7.98
CA THR A 262 4.92 19.70 -7.52
C THR A 262 3.51 20.19 -7.21
N GLU A 263 3.37 21.20 -6.35
CA GLU A 263 2.09 21.85 -6.01
C GLU A 263 1.29 22.27 -7.26
N ALA A 264 1.97 22.83 -8.26
CA ALA A 264 1.35 23.28 -9.51
C ALA A 264 0.91 22.13 -10.44
N GLU A 265 1.44 20.91 -10.25
CA GLU A 265 0.97 19.71 -10.95
C GLU A 265 -0.20 19.06 -10.18
N LEU A 266 -0.14 19.02 -8.85
CA LEU A 266 -1.23 18.54 -8.00
C LEU A 266 -2.51 19.38 -8.19
N GLU A 267 -2.38 20.71 -8.11
CA GLU A 267 -3.48 21.65 -8.36
C GLU A 267 -4.05 21.49 -9.78
N ALA A 268 -3.20 21.26 -10.79
CA ALA A 268 -3.66 21.02 -12.15
C ALA A 268 -4.48 19.71 -12.26
N VAL A 269 -4.09 18.65 -11.55
CA VAL A 269 -4.88 17.40 -11.47
C VAL A 269 -6.21 17.63 -10.75
N PHE A 270 -6.24 18.40 -9.66
CA PHE A 270 -7.47 18.78 -8.97
C PHE A 270 -8.41 19.60 -9.87
N ASP A 271 -7.86 20.53 -10.64
CA ASP A 271 -8.56 21.32 -11.67
C ASP A 271 -9.18 20.40 -12.74
N GLU A 272 -8.40 19.46 -13.32
CA GLU A 272 -8.92 18.56 -14.37
C GLU A 272 -9.98 17.58 -13.81
N VAL A 273 -9.88 17.11 -12.56
CA VAL A 273 -10.96 16.34 -11.91
C VAL A 273 -12.24 17.19 -11.84
N SER A 274 -12.15 18.39 -11.25
CA SER A 274 -13.29 19.27 -11.02
C SER A 274 -13.97 19.73 -12.32
N ASN A 275 -13.21 19.86 -13.42
CA ASN A 275 -13.72 20.25 -14.73
C ASN A 275 -14.35 19.10 -15.56
N ASN A 276 -14.40 17.86 -15.04
CA ASN A 276 -14.86 16.67 -15.79
C ASN A 276 -16.00 15.88 -15.11
N ASP A 277 -16.91 16.58 -14.41
CA ASP A 277 -18.03 15.94 -13.68
C ASP A 277 -17.55 14.86 -12.69
N ALA A 278 -16.44 15.14 -12.00
CA ALA A 278 -15.80 14.26 -11.02
C ALA A 278 -15.43 15.02 -9.74
N GLY A 279 -15.12 14.29 -8.66
CA GLY A 279 -14.78 14.85 -7.34
C GLY A 279 -13.78 13.93 -6.61
N ILE A 280 -12.98 14.50 -5.72
CA ILE A 280 -11.93 13.77 -5.01
C ILE A 280 -12.53 13.25 -3.69
N ALA A 281 -12.73 11.94 -3.54
CA ALA A 281 -13.23 11.38 -2.29
C ALA A 281 -12.13 11.23 -1.24
N SER A 282 -10.89 10.95 -1.67
CA SER A 282 -9.74 10.92 -0.77
C SER A 282 -8.42 11.19 -1.47
N PHE A 283 -7.45 11.65 -0.70
CA PHE A 283 -6.04 11.75 -1.06
C PHE A 283 -5.19 11.26 0.11
N ASP A 284 -4.64 10.04 0.01
CA ASP A 284 -3.60 9.58 0.94
C ASP A 284 -2.27 10.16 0.46
N ASP A 285 -1.87 11.28 1.06
CA ASP A 285 -0.65 12.00 0.70
C ASP A 285 0.61 11.16 0.95
N ALA A 286 0.62 10.26 1.94
CA ALA A 286 1.77 9.40 2.20
C ALA A 286 1.96 8.31 1.13
N LEU A 287 0.86 7.85 0.51
CA LEU A 287 0.91 7.02 -0.71
C LEU A 287 1.02 7.85 -2.00
N LYS A 288 0.72 9.16 -1.96
CA LYS A 288 0.54 10.03 -3.13
C LYS A 288 -0.50 9.45 -4.11
N VAL A 289 -1.65 8.99 -3.59
CA VAL A 289 -2.75 8.40 -4.37
C VAL A 289 -4.06 9.13 -4.10
N LEU A 290 -4.73 9.58 -5.17
CA LEU A 290 -6.10 10.09 -5.14
C LEU A 290 -7.10 8.96 -5.44
N GLN A 291 -8.26 9.00 -4.78
CA GLN A 291 -9.47 8.27 -5.14
C GLN A 291 -10.51 9.26 -5.63
N ILE A 292 -10.96 9.09 -6.87
CA ILE A 292 -11.84 10.03 -7.57
C ILE A 292 -13.18 9.35 -7.84
N ARG A 293 -14.25 10.04 -7.47
CA ARG A 293 -15.64 9.72 -7.82
C ARG A 293 -15.98 10.39 -9.14
N VAL A 294 -16.68 9.68 -9.99
CA VAL A 294 -17.21 10.15 -11.27
C VAL A 294 -18.73 10.29 -11.13
N ARG A 295 -19.34 11.37 -11.62
CA ARG A 295 -20.81 11.51 -11.57
C ARG A 295 -21.47 10.53 -12.56
N GLU A 296 -22.61 9.96 -12.17
CA GLU A 296 -23.33 8.96 -12.98
C GLU A 296 -23.56 9.45 -14.43
N GLY A 297 -23.04 8.71 -15.40
CA GLY A 297 -23.19 9.01 -16.83
C GLY A 297 -22.10 9.90 -17.44
N ALA A 298 -21.08 10.31 -16.67
CA ALA A 298 -19.79 10.72 -17.22
C ALA A 298 -18.99 9.48 -17.69
N SER A 299 -17.65 9.56 -17.81
CA SER A 299 -16.85 8.42 -18.27
C SER A 299 -15.46 8.37 -17.65
N GLU A 300 -15.25 7.32 -16.86
CA GLU A 300 -13.99 6.93 -16.19
C GLU A 300 -12.86 6.84 -17.22
N ASN A 301 -13.09 6.12 -18.33
CA ASN A 301 -12.08 5.97 -19.39
C ASN A 301 -11.69 7.31 -20.03
N SER A 302 -12.63 8.26 -20.16
CA SER A 302 -12.32 9.60 -20.65
C SER A 302 -11.49 10.40 -19.64
N LEU A 303 -11.79 10.28 -18.35
CA LEU A 303 -11.05 10.93 -17.26
C LEU A 303 -9.64 10.35 -17.12
N ILE A 304 -9.51 9.02 -17.11
CA ILE A 304 -8.25 8.28 -17.11
C ILE A 304 -7.35 8.71 -18.27
N THR A 305 -7.91 8.84 -19.49
CA THR A 305 -7.15 9.26 -20.67
C THR A 305 -6.63 10.69 -20.54
N LYS A 306 -7.40 11.59 -19.91
CA LYS A 306 -7.01 12.99 -19.69
C LYS A 306 -5.93 13.13 -18.62
N ILE A 307 -6.15 12.51 -17.44
CA ILE A 307 -5.24 12.64 -16.30
C ILE A 307 -3.95 11.84 -16.54
N GLY A 308 -4.02 10.70 -17.21
CA GLY A 308 -2.86 9.84 -17.50
C GLY A 308 -1.79 10.45 -18.43
N GLU A 309 -2.05 11.61 -19.05
CA GLU A 309 -1.06 12.36 -19.86
C GLU A 309 -0.51 13.62 -19.13
N MET A 310 -0.88 13.85 -17.86
CA MET A 310 -0.52 15.07 -17.12
C MET A 310 0.86 15.01 -16.43
N GLY A 311 1.44 16.19 -16.19
CA GLY A 311 2.57 16.33 -15.26
C GLY A 311 2.20 15.89 -13.85
N GLY A 312 3.17 15.47 -13.05
CA GLY A 312 2.95 14.94 -11.71
C GLY A 312 2.27 13.56 -11.63
N VAL A 313 1.60 13.09 -12.67
CA VAL A 313 0.90 11.79 -12.68
C VAL A 313 1.85 10.66 -13.09
N ARG A 314 1.76 9.53 -12.38
CA ARG A 314 2.46 8.26 -12.72
C ARG A 314 1.51 7.29 -13.44
N HIS A 315 0.28 7.17 -12.95
CA HIS A 315 -0.74 6.31 -13.55
C HIS A 315 -2.15 6.79 -13.19
N ALA A 316 -3.06 6.83 -14.16
CA ALA A 316 -4.50 6.90 -13.92
C ALA A 316 -5.14 5.57 -14.37
N GLY A 317 -6.05 5.03 -13.56
CA GLY A 317 -6.68 3.73 -13.81
C GLY A 317 -7.96 3.52 -13.01
N LEU A 318 -8.64 2.40 -13.22
CA LEU A 318 -9.80 2.01 -12.41
C LEU A 318 -9.34 1.51 -11.04
N ASN A 319 -10.17 1.67 -10.00
CA ASN A 319 -10.02 0.87 -8.79
C ASN A 319 -10.54 -0.55 -9.05
N THR A 320 -9.68 -1.40 -9.61
CA THR A 320 -10.04 -2.76 -10.04
C THR A 320 -10.30 -3.69 -8.85
N VAL A 321 -11.22 -4.64 -9.05
CA VAL A 321 -11.37 -5.81 -8.17
C VAL A 321 -10.11 -6.67 -8.27
N ILE A 322 -9.70 -7.27 -7.16
CA ILE A 322 -8.51 -8.11 -7.03
C ILE A 322 -8.85 -9.45 -6.37
N GLU A 323 -7.99 -10.46 -6.52
CA GLU A 323 -8.23 -11.82 -6.00
C GLU A 323 -6.99 -12.43 -5.32
N SER A 324 -7.22 -13.20 -4.25
CA SER A 324 -6.20 -14.02 -3.58
C SER A 324 -5.68 -15.11 -4.52
N LYS A 325 -4.36 -15.27 -4.67
CA LYS A 325 -3.76 -16.18 -5.67
C LYS A 325 -3.71 -17.65 -5.19
N ASN A 326 -4.86 -18.17 -4.78
CA ASN A 326 -5.10 -19.57 -4.41
C ASN A 326 -5.90 -20.29 -5.51
N LEU A 327 -5.46 -21.47 -5.97
CA LEU A 327 -6.25 -22.28 -6.93
C LEU A 327 -7.35 -23.14 -6.25
N SER A 328 -7.42 -23.08 -4.92
CA SER A 328 -8.37 -23.74 -4.01
C SER A 328 -8.23 -25.26 -3.87
N LEU A 329 -8.64 -25.77 -2.70
CA LEU A 329 -8.69 -27.19 -2.34
C LEU A 329 -9.78 -28.00 -3.12
N ILE A 330 -10.32 -27.48 -4.23
CA ILE A 330 -11.59 -27.94 -4.83
C ILE A 330 -11.40 -28.45 -6.27
N SER A 331 -11.08 -29.75 -6.35
CA SER A 331 -11.41 -30.73 -7.41
C SER A 331 -11.02 -30.50 -8.88
N ASN A 332 -10.66 -29.29 -9.32
CA ASN A 332 -10.76 -28.93 -10.74
C ASN A 332 -9.42 -28.97 -11.49
N TYR A 333 -8.28 -28.74 -10.84
CA TYR A 333 -6.97 -29.05 -11.41
C TYR A 333 -6.79 -30.57 -11.52
N ASN A 334 -7.23 -31.12 -12.64
CA ASN A 334 -7.05 -32.53 -13.00
C ASN A 334 -5.66 -32.75 -13.63
N HIS A 335 -4.63 -32.10 -13.07
CA HIS A 335 -3.28 -32.60 -13.27
C HIS A 335 -3.19 -33.91 -12.51
N VAL A 336 -3.09 -34.96 -13.33
CA VAL A 336 -3.19 -36.37 -13.03
C VAL A 336 -2.80 -36.73 -11.59
N ILE A 337 -3.79 -36.88 -10.70
CA ILE A 337 -3.65 -37.67 -9.46
C ILE A 337 -3.55 -39.15 -9.87
N LYS A 338 -2.42 -39.49 -10.51
CA LYS A 338 -1.85 -40.82 -10.64
C LYS A 338 -1.94 -41.38 -9.23
N ASN A 339 -2.73 -42.43 -9.07
CA ASN A 339 -2.99 -43.08 -7.80
C ASN A 339 -4.05 -42.48 -6.85
N LYS A 340 -5.05 -41.68 -7.25
CA LYS A 340 -6.17 -41.40 -6.29
C LYS A 340 -6.88 -42.67 -5.80
N ASN A 341 -6.92 -43.72 -6.63
CA ASN A 341 -7.34 -45.07 -6.20
C ASN A 341 -6.19 -45.89 -5.60
N THR A 342 -4.96 -45.80 -6.13
CA THR A 342 -3.83 -46.64 -5.67
C THR A 342 -3.26 -46.18 -4.32
N VAL A 343 -3.32 -44.89 -3.97
CA VAL A 343 -3.03 -44.36 -2.62
C VAL A 343 -4.07 -44.86 -1.63
N ILE A 344 -5.37 -44.77 -1.96
CA ILE A 344 -6.45 -45.31 -1.12
C ILE A 344 -6.35 -46.84 -0.96
N GLN A 345 -5.75 -47.56 -1.90
CA GLN A 345 -5.41 -48.98 -1.73
C GLN A 345 -4.11 -49.23 -0.96
N TYR A 346 -3.04 -48.46 -1.16
CA TYR A 346 -1.78 -48.62 -0.41
C TYR A 346 -1.97 -48.36 1.09
N ILE A 347 -2.71 -47.30 1.44
CA ILE A 347 -3.13 -46.97 2.81
C ILE A 347 -3.89 -48.13 3.50
N ALA A 348 -4.44 -49.08 2.72
CA ALA A 348 -5.21 -50.20 3.24
C ALA A 348 -4.43 -51.52 3.40
N GLU A 349 -3.22 -51.66 2.84
CA GLU A 349 -2.51 -52.95 2.79
C GLU A 349 -1.10 -52.99 3.42
N GLU A 350 -0.39 -51.86 3.58
CA GLU A 350 0.89 -51.82 4.32
C GLU A 350 0.81 -50.92 5.56
N SER A 351 0.99 -51.53 6.74
CA SER A 351 0.97 -50.84 8.04
C SER A 351 2.39 -50.63 8.56
N THR A 352 2.94 -49.46 8.24
CA THR A 352 4.09 -48.84 8.90
C THR A 352 3.67 -47.44 9.33
N ASP A 353 4.09 -46.99 10.51
CA ASP A 353 3.58 -45.76 11.17
C ASP A 353 4.11 -44.44 10.57
N GLU A 354 4.31 -44.39 9.24
CA GLU A 354 4.80 -43.23 8.48
C GLU A 354 3.74 -42.78 7.45
N PRO A 355 3.30 -41.51 7.44
CA PRO A 355 2.36 -41.01 6.44
C PRO A 355 3.03 -40.86 5.07
N LEU A 356 2.40 -41.38 4.01
CA LEU A 356 2.94 -41.35 2.63
C LEU A 356 2.96 -39.96 1.95
N PHE A 357 2.80 -38.88 2.72
CA PHE A 357 3.29 -37.54 2.39
C PHE A 357 3.48 -36.77 3.70
N SER A 358 4.70 -36.31 3.96
CA SER A 358 5.04 -35.45 5.09
C SER A 358 5.24 -34.00 4.62
N GLY A 359 5.30 -33.05 5.55
CA GLY A 359 5.66 -31.66 5.24
C GLY A 359 7.11 -31.49 4.77
N ASP A 360 7.91 -32.57 4.79
CA ASP A 360 9.35 -32.53 4.60
C ASP A 360 9.79 -32.10 3.20
N TYR A 361 8.96 -32.24 2.16
CA TYR A 361 9.45 -32.05 0.79
C TYR A 361 9.85 -30.59 0.55
N TRP A 362 8.98 -29.62 0.89
CA TRP A 362 9.30 -28.19 0.76
C TRP A 362 10.41 -27.81 1.74
N VAL A 363 10.38 -28.37 2.96
CA VAL A 363 11.42 -28.18 3.99
C VAL A 363 12.81 -28.55 3.44
N LYS A 364 12.93 -29.68 2.73
CA LYS A 364 14.18 -30.14 2.13
C LYS A 364 14.56 -29.35 0.88
N ALA A 365 13.60 -29.05 0.00
CA ALA A 365 13.84 -28.31 -1.25
C ALA A 365 14.45 -26.91 -0.98
N VAL A 366 13.96 -26.21 0.05
CA VAL A 366 14.52 -24.89 0.44
C VAL A 366 15.56 -24.97 1.57
N ALA A 367 15.98 -26.17 1.98
CA ALA A 367 16.91 -26.43 3.07
C ALA A 367 16.51 -25.79 4.43
N ALA A 368 15.22 -25.73 4.72
CA ALA A 368 14.66 -25.24 5.98
C ALA A 368 15.05 -26.14 7.19
N ASP A 369 15.26 -27.44 6.97
CA ASP A 369 15.77 -28.36 8.00
C ASP A 369 17.17 -27.97 8.45
N LYS A 370 18.10 -27.83 7.50
CA LYS A 370 19.49 -27.39 7.75
C LYS A 370 19.53 -25.97 8.32
N ALA A 371 18.63 -25.09 7.87
CA ALA A 371 18.47 -23.75 8.42
C ALA A 371 18.08 -23.75 9.91
N TRP A 372 17.09 -24.55 10.31
CA TRP A 372 16.68 -24.67 11.72
C TRP A 372 17.77 -25.33 12.57
N ASP A 373 18.46 -26.35 12.05
CA ASP A 373 19.58 -27.00 12.75
C ASP A 373 20.76 -26.03 12.99
N ALA A 374 21.13 -25.24 11.98
CA ALA A 374 22.15 -24.19 12.11
C ALA A 374 21.77 -23.05 13.08
N LEU A 375 20.49 -22.95 13.46
CA LEU A 375 19.96 -21.93 14.36
C LEU A 375 19.71 -22.44 15.80
N GLN A 376 19.85 -23.74 16.10
CA GLN A 376 19.48 -24.28 17.43
C GLN A 376 20.21 -23.60 18.61
N GLU A 377 21.46 -23.15 18.43
CA GLU A 377 22.22 -22.43 19.45
C GLU A 377 22.16 -20.88 19.30
N ARG A 378 21.44 -20.37 18.29
CA ARG A 378 21.34 -18.93 18.00
C ARG A 378 20.04 -18.33 18.55
N THR A 379 20.15 -17.14 19.15
CA THR A 379 18.98 -16.29 19.43
C THR A 379 18.86 -15.24 18.33
N LEU A 380 17.76 -15.25 17.59
CA LEU A 380 17.44 -14.21 16.60
C LEU A 380 16.98 -12.91 17.30
N ALA A 381 17.25 -11.77 16.67
CA ALA A 381 16.60 -10.51 17.02
C ALA A 381 15.09 -10.58 16.71
N PRO A 382 14.21 -9.96 17.53
CA PRO A 382 12.77 -9.99 17.28
C PRO A 382 12.41 -9.21 16.02
N VAL A 383 11.92 -9.92 15.01
CA VAL A 383 11.39 -9.34 13.76
C VAL A 383 9.86 -9.30 13.82
N THR A 384 9.26 -8.37 13.09
CA THR A 384 7.80 -8.33 12.85
C THR A 384 7.55 -8.47 11.35
N LEU A 385 6.83 -9.52 11.00
CA LEU A 385 6.46 -9.85 9.62
C LEU A 385 4.98 -9.48 9.40
N GLY A 386 4.66 -8.96 8.22
CA GLY A 386 3.31 -8.62 7.80
C GLY A 386 2.72 -9.67 6.88
N VAL A 387 1.42 -9.89 6.95
CA VAL A 387 0.64 -10.70 6.00
C VAL A 387 -0.62 -9.94 5.65
N VAL A 388 -0.81 -9.65 4.36
CA VAL A 388 -2.02 -8.98 3.84
C VAL A 388 -2.79 -9.99 3.02
N ASP A 389 -3.89 -10.51 3.59
CA ASP A 389 -4.60 -11.66 3.03
C ASP A 389 -6.08 -11.77 3.53
N THR A 390 -6.72 -12.94 3.41
CA THR A 390 -7.99 -13.26 4.07
C THR A 390 -7.79 -13.52 5.57
N GLY A 391 -8.66 -12.96 6.41
CA GLY A 391 -8.52 -12.95 7.88
C GLY A 391 -8.28 -14.31 8.53
N ILE A 392 -7.41 -14.35 9.55
CA ILE A 392 -7.18 -15.55 10.38
C ILE A 392 -8.22 -15.65 11.50
N GLY A 393 -9.09 -16.66 11.43
CA GLY A 393 -10.10 -16.95 12.45
C GLY A 393 -9.55 -17.01 13.88
N ALA A 394 -10.33 -16.50 14.84
CA ALA A 394 -9.86 -16.28 16.22
C ALA A 394 -9.43 -17.57 16.95
N GLY A 395 -10.07 -18.70 16.65
CA GLY A 395 -9.80 -20.01 17.25
C GLY A 395 -8.60 -20.78 16.70
N GLN A 396 -7.77 -20.16 15.84
CA GLN A 396 -6.55 -20.78 15.31
C GLN A 396 -5.56 -21.15 16.43
N ILE A 397 -4.79 -22.22 16.21
CA ILE A 397 -3.73 -22.69 17.13
C ILE A 397 -2.33 -22.77 16.49
N SER A 398 -2.21 -22.41 15.20
CA SER A 398 -0.94 -22.48 14.47
C SER A 398 0.07 -21.45 14.97
N ILE A 399 -0.39 -20.28 15.42
CA ILE A 399 0.46 -19.14 15.82
C ILE A 399 0.08 -18.72 17.25
N GLU A 400 1.08 -18.46 18.09
CA GLU A 400 0.87 -18.05 19.47
C GLU A 400 0.22 -16.65 19.54
N SER A 401 -0.89 -16.51 20.26
CA SER A 401 -1.64 -15.25 20.33
C SER A 401 -0.85 -14.07 20.90
N SER A 402 0.24 -14.33 21.63
CA SER A 402 1.18 -13.30 22.12
C SER A 402 2.13 -12.76 21.06
N ARG A 403 2.22 -13.40 19.89
CA ARG A 403 3.01 -12.97 18.72
C ARG A 403 2.14 -12.48 17.56
N LEU A 404 0.81 -12.55 17.66
CA LEU A 404 -0.11 -12.32 16.53
C LEU A 404 -1.02 -11.10 16.75
N THR A 405 -0.72 -10.00 16.06
CA THR A 405 -1.60 -8.83 15.90
C THR A 405 -2.54 -9.05 14.71
N ARG A 406 -3.80 -8.63 14.83
CA ARG A 406 -4.77 -8.61 13.73
C ARG A 406 -5.19 -7.18 13.39
N LEU A 407 -5.13 -6.81 12.12
CA LEU A 407 -5.71 -5.60 11.56
C LEU A 407 -6.92 -5.96 10.68
N ARG A 408 -7.95 -5.11 10.66
CA ARG A 408 -9.12 -5.24 9.77
C ARG A 408 -9.70 -3.87 9.42
N ALA A 409 -10.29 -3.75 8.23
CA ALA A 409 -11.00 -2.56 7.79
C ALA A 409 -12.14 -2.17 8.76
N GLN A 410 -12.22 -0.88 9.07
CA GLN A 410 -13.21 -0.24 9.95
C GLN A 410 -14.28 0.51 9.14
N GLU A 411 -15.31 1.02 9.79
CA GLU A 411 -16.43 1.76 9.16
C GLU A 411 -16.00 3.05 8.41
N ASN A 412 -14.80 3.58 8.70
CA ASN A 412 -14.21 4.74 8.03
C ASN A 412 -13.15 4.38 6.95
N GLY A 413 -13.11 3.11 6.50
CA GLY A 413 -12.15 2.62 5.51
C GLY A 413 -10.72 2.35 6.02
N GLN A 414 -10.35 2.88 7.20
CA GLN A 414 -9.03 2.65 7.80
C GLN A 414 -8.90 1.22 8.32
N PHE A 415 -7.68 0.72 8.45
CA PHE A 415 -7.38 -0.60 9.04
C PHE A 415 -6.93 -0.44 10.49
N GLY A 416 -7.70 -1.02 11.42
CA GLY A 416 -7.49 -0.90 12.87
C GLY A 416 -7.17 -2.24 13.53
N VAL A 417 -6.46 -2.19 14.66
CA VAL A 417 -6.18 -3.38 15.50
C VAL A 417 -7.47 -3.90 16.14
N VAL A 418 -7.72 -5.20 16.03
CA VAL A 418 -8.88 -5.87 16.63
C VAL A 418 -8.46 -6.90 17.68
N GLU A 419 -9.09 -6.87 18.87
CA GLU A 419 -9.04 -8.00 19.80
C GLU A 419 -9.88 -9.16 19.25
N GLY A 420 -9.44 -10.40 19.46
CA GLY A 420 -9.84 -11.52 18.61
C GLY A 420 -11.26 -12.06 18.83
N ASP A 421 -12.20 -11.63 17.98
CA ASP A 421 -13.34 -12.42 17.52
C ASP A 421 -13.83 -11.93 16.14
N ASP A 422 -13.75 -12.79 15.13
CA ASP A 422 -14.80 -12.87 14.10
C ASP A 422 -14.90 -14.29 13.54
N THR A 423 -16.09 -14.62 13.04
CA THR A 423 -16.47 -15.96 12.55
C THR A 423 -16.94 -15.95 11.09
N GLU A 424 -16.53 -14.96 10.30
CA GLU A 424 -17.33 -14.46 9.17
C GLU A 424 -16.60 -14.38 7.80
N THR A 425 -15.44 -15.02 7.59
CA THR A 425 -14.80 -15.12 6.25
C THR A 425 -14.17 -16.50 5.96
N ASP A 426 -13.75 -16.73 4.71
CA ASP A 426 -12.96 -17.92 4.32
C ASP A 426 -11.52 -17.79 4.85
N SER A 427 -11.40 -18.07 6.14
CA SER A 427 -10.15 -17.97 6.91
C SER A 427 -9.17 -19.12 6.63
N SER A 428 -9.32 -19.85 5.52
CA SER A 428 -8.41 -20.94 5.16
C SER A 428 -7.10 -20.42 4.58
N HIS A 429 -7.16 -19.54 3.58
CA HIS A 429 -5.98 -19.11 2.83
C HIS A 429 -4.97 -18.31 3.67
N GLY A 430 -5.40 -17.17 4.24
CA GLY A 430 -4.50 -16.33 5.02
C GLY A 430 -4.02 -16.98 6.32
N LEU A 431 -4.76 -17.95 6.90
CA LEU A 431 -4.25 -18.80 7.97
C LEU A 431 -3.05 -19.63 7.48
N TRP A 432 -3.15 -20.30 6.33
CA TRP A 432 -2.07 -21.15 5.81
C TRP A 432 -0.84 -20.32 5.46
N VAL A 433 -1.01 -19.21 4.73
CA VAL A 433 0.09 -18.25 4.40
C VAL A 433 0.80 -17.77 5.66
N SER A 434 0.04 -17.28 6.65
CA SER A 434 0.58 -16.84 7.94
C SER A 434 1.28 -17.96 8.71
N SER A 435 0.83 -19.21 8.54
CA SER A 435 1.39 -20.36 9.23
C SER A 435 2.70 -20.85 8.60
N PHE A 436 2.82 -20.87 7.27
CA PHE A 436 4.09 -21.15 6.59
C PHE A 436 5.18 -20.12 6.94
N ILE A 437 4.80 -18.88 7.22
CA ILE A 437 5.70 -17.83 7.72
C ILE A 437 6.11 -18.09 9.19
N ALA A 438 5.16 -18.03 10.14
CA ALA A 438 5.46 -17.89 11.57
C ALA A 438 4.76 -18.91 12.50
N GLY A 439 4.29 -20.02 11.95
CA GLY A 439 3.63 -21.10 12.71
C GLY A 439 4.55 -21.72 13.78
N HIS A 440 4.01 -21.97 14.97
CA HIS A 440 4.64 -22.67 16.07
C HIS A 440 3.57 -23.37 16.91
N ASN A 441 3.26 -24.63 16.61
CA ASN A 441 2.43 -25.47 17.46
C ASN A 441 3.24 -26.65 18.00
N THR A 442 3.30 -26.75 19.34
CA THR A 442 3.99 -27.81 20.09
C THR A 442 3.03 -28.75 20.82
N SER A 443 1.72 -28.63 20.56
CA SER A 443 0.66 -29.40 21.23
C SER A 443 0.03 -30.48 20.32
N GLU A 444 -0.43 -31.55 20.96
CA GLU A 444 -1.11 -32.73 20.36
C GLU A 444 -0.28 -33.67 19.45
N GLY A 445 1.05 -33.47 19.36
CA GLY A 445 1.99 -34.51 18.91
C GLY A 445 2.36 -34.51 17.43
N SER A 446 1.73 -33.65 16.63
CA SER A 446 2.29 -33.16 15.37
C SER A 446 2.88 -31.79 15.64
N ALA A 447 4.21 -31.69 15.69
CA ALA A 447 4.87 -30.39 15.84
C ALA A 447 4.83 -29.64 14.50
N VAL A 448 4.46 -28.35 14.53
CA VAL A 448 4.22 -27.57 13.32
C VAL A 448 5.01 -26.26 13.37
N TYR A 449 5.92 -26.10 12.41
CA TYR A 449 6.82 -24.95 12.30
C TYR A 449 6.65 -24.28 10.94
N GLY A 450 6.41 -22.96 10.96
CA GLY A 450 6.71 -22.09 9.82
C GLY A 450 8.21 -21.84 9.73
N VAL A 451 8.64 -21.22 8.64
CA VAL A 451 10.06 -20.91 8.37
C VAL A 451 10.66 -20.10 9.52
N ASP A 452 10.07 -18.95 9.86
CA ASP A 452 10.45 -18.15 11.04
C ASP A 452 9.40 -18.30 12.14
N HIS A 453 9.39 -19.48 12.76
CA HIS A 453 8.57 -19.78 13.93
C HIS A 453 8.85 -18.89 15.17
N SER A 454 9.85 -18.00 15.11
CA SER A 454 10.18 -17.04 16.18
C SER A 454 9.56 -15.65 16.00
N ALA A 455 9.25 -15.26 14.75
CA ALA A 455 8.79 -13.91 14.41
C ALA A 455 7.48 -13.49 15.09
N ASN A 456 7.31 -12.19 15.29
CA ASN A 456 6.00 -11.59 15.50
C ASN A 456 5.30 -11.44 14.15
N LEU A 457 3.98 -11.57 14.13
CA LEU A 457 3.16 -11.46 12.92
C LEU A 457 2.07 -10.40 13.08
N ILE A 458 1.99 -9.48 12.12
CA ILE A 458 0.83 -8.63 11.88
C ILE A 458 0.08 -9.24 10.71
N HIS A 459 -1.15 -9.69 10.93
CA HIS A 459 -2.02 -10.16 9.87
C HIS A 459 -3.15 -9.16 9.61
N THR A 460 -3.38 -8.83 8.35
CA THR A 460 -4.32 -7.80 7.91
C THR A 460 -5.37 -8.40 6.99
N ASP A 461 -6.61 -8.46 7.46
CA ASP A 461 -7.76 -8.97 6.70
C ASP A 461 -8.28 -7.92 5.72
N ILE A 462 -7.92 -8.08 4.44
CA ILE A 462 -8.43 -7.24 3.33
C ILE A 462 -9.66 -7.85 2.64
N TYR A 463 -10.22 -8.96 3.14
CA TYR A 463 -11.34 -9.65 2.49
C TYR A 463 -12.70 -9.07 2.89
N VAL A 464 -12.87 -7.78 2.61
CA VAL A 464 -14.00 -6.97 3.09
C VAL A 464 -15.31 -7.34 2.38
N LYS A 465 -16.28 -7.85 3.16
CA LYS A 465 -17.67 -8.08 2.73
C LYS A 465 -18.41 -6.77 2.44
N ARG A 466 -18.34 -6.30 1.19
CA ARG A 466 -19.20 -5.23 0.65
C ARG A 466 -20.32 -5.80 -0.20
N CYS A 467 -21.51 -5.25 -0.06
CA CYS A 467 -22.64 -5.55 -0.94
C CYS A 467 -22.50 -4.79 -2.27
N LYS A 468 -23.29 -5.14 -3.29
CA LYS A 468 -23.10 -4.56 -4.64
C LYS A 468 -23.33 -3.04 -4.70
N ASP A 469 -24.13 -2.52 -3.78
CA ASP A 469 -24.46 -1.10 -3.57
C ASP A 469 -23.54 -0.39 -2.57
N GLY A 470 -22.44 -1.03 -2.15
CA GLY A 470 -21.47 -0.49 -1.19
C GLY A 470 -21.86 -0.69 0.28
N SER A 471 -23.06 -1.20 0.59
CA SER A 471 -23.51 -1.43 1.96
C SER A 471 -22.74 -2.55 2.70
N THR A 472 -22.84 -2.57 4.03
CA THR A 472 -22.15 -3.51 4.92
C THR A 472 -23.08 -4.62 5.45
N THR A 473 -22.55 -5.51 6.29
CA THR A 473 -22.87 -6.95 6.25
C THR A 473 -24.28 -7.40 6.63
N GLU A 474 -25.10 -6.62 7.34
CA GLU A 474 -26.43 -7.12 7.77
C GLU A 474 -27.48 -7.15 6.63
N GLU A 475 -27.28 -6.41 5.54
CA GLU A 475 -28.24 -6.33 4.41
C GLU A 475 -27.83 -7.14 3.17
N CYS A 476 -26.60 -7.64 3.10
CA CYS A 476 -26.08 -8.45 2.00
C CYS A 476 -26.92 -9.72 1.76
N SER A 477 -27.49 -9.85 0.56
CA SER A 477 -28.14 -11.08 0.13
C SER A 477 -27.14 -12.23 0.01
N SER A 478 -27.57 -13.48 0.22
CA SER A 478 -26.73 -14.68 0.06
C SER A 478 -26.30 -14.99 -1.39
N GLU A 479 -26.60 -14.09 -2.34
CA GLU A 479 -26.21 -14.17 -3.75
C GLU A 479 -25.20 -13.05 -4.15
N SER A 480 -24.81 -12.19 -3.21
CA SER A 480 -23.85 -11.10 -3.42
C SER A 480 -22.40 -11.60 -3.20
N PRO A 481 -21.52 -11.61 -4.22
CA PRO A 481 -20.13 -12.03 -4.06
C PRO A 481 -19.30 -10.95 -3.34
N ILE A 482 -18.35 -11.39 -2.50
CA ILE A 482 -17.41 -10.52 -1.79
C ILE A 482 -16.44 -9.87 -2.80
N LYS A 483 -16.08 -8.60 -2.59
CA LYS A 483 -15.20 -7.82 -3.46
C LYS A 483 -14.17 -7.04 -2.66
N THR A 484 -12.91 -7.38 -2.89
CA THR A 484 -11.72 -6.64 -2.45
C THR A 484 -11.17 -5.86 -3.65
N TYR A 485 -10.67 -4.66 -3.39
CA TYR A 485 -10.24 -3.70 -4.40
C TYR A 485 -8.76 -3.28 -4.19
N ILE A 486 -8.17 -2.59 -5.16
CA ILE A 486 -6.81 -2.03 -5.04
C ILE A 486 -6.68 -1.13 -3.82
N THR A 487 -7.71 -0.33 -3.51
CA THR A 487 -7.74 0.55 -2.33
C THR A 487 -7.63 -0.20 -0.99
N ASP A 488 -8.28 -1.37 -0.87
CA ASP A 488 -8.18 -2.21 0.33
C ASP A 488 -6.77 -2.73 0.53
N LEU A 489 -6.13 -3.18 -0.55
CA LEU A 489 -4.78 -3.71 -0.52
C LEU A 489 -3.75 -2.65 -0.16
N ILE A 490 -3.81 -1.46 -0.76
CA ILE A 490 -2.84 -0.40 -0.45
C ILE A 490 -3.04 0.16 0.96
N ALA A 491 -4.30 0.37 1.41
CA ALA A 491 -4.59 0.84 2.76
C ALA A 491 -4.24 -0.21 3.83
N GLY A 492 -4.57 -1.49 3.58
CA GLY A 492 -4.22 -2.61 4.47
C GLY A 492 -2.72 -2.83 4.56
N THR A 493 -1.99 -2.80 3.43
CA THR A 493 -0.53 -2.92 3.44
C THR A 493 0.12 -1.72 4.13
N LYS A 494 -0.33 -0.50 3.83
CA LYS A 494 0.13 0.72 4.53
C LYS A 494 -0.05 0.60 6.04
N ALA A 495 -1.23 0.19 6.52
CA ALA A 495 -1.48 -0.02 7.94
C ALA A 495 -0.61 -1.14 8.55
N THR A 496 -0.28 -2.19 7.77
CA THR A 496 0.64 -3.26 8.18
C THR A 496 2.06 -2.72 8.40
N ILE A 497 2.52 -1.82 7.52
CA ILE A 497 3.80 -1.10 7.62
C ILE A 497 3.78 -0.12 8.81
N ASP A 498 2.73 0.71 8.94
CA ASP A 498 2.57 1.69 10.03
C ASP A 498 2.51 1.03 11.42
N ASN A 499 2.09 -0.25 11.52
CA ASN A 499 2.14 -1.04 12.75
C ASN A 499 3.50 -1.74 13.00
N GLY A 500 4.49 -1.54 12.12
CA GLY A 500 5.89 -1.93 12.35
C GLY A 500 6.35 -3.24 11.70
N ALA A 501 5.66 -3.75 10.67
CA ALA A 501 6.17 -4.86 9.87
C ALA A 501 7.37 -4.43 9.01
N SER A 502 8.52 -5.11 9.13
CA SER A 502 9.72 -4.81 8.32
C SER A 502 9.78 -5.57 6.98
N ILE A 503 8.98 -6.64 6.85
CA ILE A 503 8.79 -7.42 5.62
C ILE A 503 7.29 -7.73 5.55
N VAL A 504 6.65 -7.61 4.39
CA VAL A 504 5.19 -7.86 4.25
C VAL A 504 4.90 -8.80 3.08
N ASN A 505 4.25 -9.93 3.35
CA ASN A 505 3.72 -10.86 2.37
C ASN A 505 2.39 -10.36 1.78
N ILE A 506 2.29 -10.33 0.45
CA ILE A 506 1.10 -10.00 -0.33
C ILE A 506 0.80 -11.18 -1.27
N SER A 507 -0.15 -12.05 -0.86
CA SER A 507 -0.56 -13.25 -1.62
C SER A 507 -1.77 -12.97 -2.55
N TRP A 508 -1.83 -11.75 -3.08
CA TRP A 508 -2.93 -11.21 -3.87
C TRP A 508 -2.43 -10.69 -5.22
N GLY A 509 -3.33 -10.61 -6.20
CA GLY A 509 -3.02 -10.10 -7.52
C GLY A 509 -4.24 -9.72 -8.34
N ASP A 510 -3.99 -9.51 -9.62
CA ASP A 510 -4.99 -9.22 -10.65
C ASP A 510 -5.99 -10.38 -10.87
N THR A 511 -7.00 -10.16 -11.72
CA THR A 511 -8.05 -11.18 -12.00
C THR A 511 -7.84 -11.97 -13.30
N SER A 512 -6.71 -11.81 -14.02
CA SER A 512 -6.47 -12.58 -15.25
C SER A 512 -6.13 -14.05 -14.96
N THR A 513 -6.49 -14.91 -15.91
CA THR A 513 -6.44 -16.37 -15.77
C THR A 513 -5.69 -17.03 -16.93
N CYS A 514 -5.35 -18.32 -16.78
CA CYS A 514 -4.80 -19.12 -17.87
C CYS A 514 -5.76 -19.30 -19.08
N ALA A 515 -7.04 -18.96 -18.95
CA ALA A 515 -8.01 -19.00 -20.04
C ALA A 515 -8.01 -17.73 -20.92
N ASP A 516 -7.39 -16.65 -20.43
CA ASP A 516 -7.24 -15.39 -21.15
C ASP A 516 -6.04 -15.44 -22.12
N ASP A 517 -6.10 -14.64 -23.19
CA ASP A 517 -4.98 -14.49 -24.13
C ASP A 517 -3.77 -13.86 -23.43
N SER A 518 -2.55 -14.23 -23.84
CA SER A 518 -1.31 -13.68 -23.27
C SER A 518 -1.28 -12.14 -23.27
N GLN A 519 -1.79 -11.49 -24.32
CA GLN A 519 -1.86 -10.03 -24.40
C GLN A 519 -2.90 -9.41 -23.45
N VAL A 520 -3.85 -10.19 -22.92
CA VAL A 520 -4.74 -9.80 -21.82
C VAL A 520 -3.97 -9.87 -20.50
N ARG A 521 -3.34 -11.01 -20.22
CA ARG A 521 -2.57 -11.25 -18.98
C ARG A 521 -1.44 -10.24 -18.81
N LEU A 522 -0.62 -10.03 -19.84
CA LEU A 522 0.48 -9.07 -19.83
C LEU A 522 0.00 -7.62 -19.56
N LYS A 523 -1.15 -7.22 -20.12
CA LYS A 523 -1.77 -5.90 -19.82
C LYS A 523 -2.24 -5.82 -18.36
N SER A 524 -2.91 -6.86 -17.88
CA SER A 524 -3.38 -6.98 -16.50
C SER A 524 -2.21 -6.91 -15.50
N ASN A 525 -1.18 -7.72 -15.74
CA ASN A 525 0.10 -7.76 -15.02
C ASN A 525 0.80 -6.38 -14.97
N ARG A 526 0.80 -5.62 -16.07
CA ARG A 526 1.36 -4.26 -16.13
C ARG A 526 0.53 -3.25 -15.34
N ASN A 527 -0.79 -3.27 -15.47
CA ASN A 527 -1.69 -2.36 -14.75
C ASN A 527 -1.60 -2.60 -13.23
N TRP A 528 -1.62 -3.87 -12.81
CA TRP A 528 -1.35 -4.27 -11.42
C TRP A 528 -0.05 -3.68 -10.89
N ARG A 529 1.06 -3.80 -11.64
CA ARG A 529 2.36 -3.22 -11.22
C ARG A 529 2.23 -1.71 -11.00
N LEU A 530 1.64 -0.99 -11.95
CA LEU A 530 1.47 0.46 -11.86
C LEU A 530 0.59 0.90 -10.67
N GLN A 531 -0.51 0.20 -10.42
CA GLN A 531 -1.40 0.45 -9.28
C GLN A 531 -0.72 0.22 -7.92
N GLN A 532 0.25 -0.71 -7.84
CA GLN A 532 0.99 -0.98 -6.60
C GLN A 532 2.30 -0.17 -6.46
N THR A 533 2.84 0.47 -7.50
CA THR A 533 4.16 1.18 -7.43
C THR A 533 4.23 2.23 -6.32
N ASN A 534 3.15 2.98 -6.07
CA ASN A 534 3.13 3.99 -5.00
C ASN A 534 3.24 3.38 -3.59
N LEU A 535 2.64 2.20 -3.37
CA LEU A 535 2.82 1.41 -2.15
C LEU A 535 4.26 0.89 -2.02
N VAL A 536 4.93 0.61 -3.14
CA VAL A 536 6.34 0.17 -3.15
C VAL A 536 7.30 1.33 -2.83
N GLU A 537 7.07 2.54 -3.37
CA GLU A 537 7.85 3.73 -3.02
C GLU A 537 7.67 4.07 -1.53
N TYR A 538 6.45 3.98 -1.00
CA TYR A 538 6.17 4.12 0.43
C TYR A 538 6.88 3.05 1.28
N ALA A 539 6.81 1.77 0.91
CA ALA A 539 7.54 0.70 1.60
C ALA A 539 9.07 0.92 1.58
N LYS A 540 9.60 1.48 0.48
CA LYS A 540 11.01 1.86 0.35
C LYS A 540 11.41 2.99 1.31
N GLU A 541 10.58 4.01 1.45
CA GLU A 541 10.77 5.10 2.43
C GLU A 541 10.81 4.58 3.88
N LYS A 542 10.07 3.49 4.19
CA LYS A 542 10.05 2.85 5.53
C LYS A 542 11.07 1.71 5.74
N ASP A 543 11.98 1.44 4.80
CA ASP A 543 12.90 0.28 4.82
C ASP A 543 12.18 -1.09 4.95
N VAL A 544 11.06 -1.24 4.24
CA VAL A 544 10.25 -2.47 4.20
C VAL A 544 10.48 -3.24 2.90
N LEU A 545 10.55 -4.57 3.00
CA LEU A 545 10.57 -5.49 1.86
C LEU A 545 9.16 -6.06 1.61
N LEU A 546 8.57 -5.79 0.43
CA LEU A 546 7.28 -6.38 0.04
C LEU A 546 7.52 -7.68 -0.74
N VAL A 547 6.86 -8.78 -0.34
CA VAL A 547 6.99 -10.09 -0.97
C VAL A 547 5.65 -10.45 -1.63
N TYR A 548 5.59 -10.34 -2.95
CA TYR A 548 4.40 -10.60 -3.75
C TYR A 548 4.41 -12.04 -4.29
N SER A 549 3.26 -12.72 -4.22
CA SER A 549 3.03 -13.90 -5.07
C SER A 549 3.00 -13.48 -6.55
N ALA A 550 3.73 -14.17 -7.43
CA ALA A 550 3.76 -13.81 -8.85
C ALA A 550 2.37 -13.89 -9.53
N GLY A 551 1.55 -14.85 -9.11
CA GLY A 551 0.22 -15.10 -9.65
C GLY A 551 0.15 -16.38 -10.49
N ASN A 552 -1.08 -16.91 -10.60
CA ASN A 552 -1.35 -18.24 -11.16
C ASN A 552 -2.04 -18.16 -12.54
N ASN A 553 -1.60 -17.23 -13.41
CA ASN A 553 -2.24 -16.97 -14.70
C ASN A 553 -1.56 -17.65 -15.91
N CYS A 554 -0.60 -18.55 -15.67
CA CYS A 554 0.16 -19.26 -16.72
C CYS A 554 0.89 -18.32 -17.71
N GLU A 555 1.18 -17.07 -17.36
CA GLU A 555 1.97 -16.19 -18.23
C GLU A 555 3.47 -16.49 -18.06
N LYS A 556 4.17 -16.81 -19.15
CA LYS A 556 5.53 -17.36 -19.11
C LYS A 556 6.60 -16.39 -19.62
N ASN A 557 6.21 -15.22 -20.14
CA ASN A 557 7.11 -14.25 -20.75
C ASN A 557 6.68 -12.81 -20.37
N ASP A 558 6.59 -12.55 -19.06
CA ASP A 558 5.97 -11.33 -18.51
C ASP A 558 6.72 -10.02 -18.80
N ASP A 559 7.97 -10.10 -19.27
CA ASP A 559 8.76 -8.93 -19.66
C ASP A 559 8.41 -8.33 -21.03
N GLN A 560 7.55 -8.96 -21.84
CA GLN A 560 7.22 -8.48 -23.20
C GLN A 560 6.60 -7.08 -23.29
N LEU A 561 5.87 -6.60 -22.26
CA LEU A 561 5.27 -5.26 -22.26
C LEU A 561 6.06 -4.21 -21.47
N LEU A 562 7.28 -4.56 -21.03
CA LEU A 562 8.19 -3.70 -20.26
C LEU A 562 9.04 -2.81 -21.20
N VAL A 563 8.37 -2.22 -22.18
CA VAL A 563 9.00 -1.52 -23.33
C VAL A 563 9.33 -0.04 -23.08
N ASP A 564 8.88 0.54 -21.96
CA ASP A 564 9.38 1.84 -21.50
C ASP A 564 10.37 1.64 -20.34
N ILE A 565 11.64 1.80 -20.68
CA ILE A 565 12.77 1.56 -19.77
C ILE A 565 12.92 2.66 -18.70
N ASN A 566 12.25 3.82 -18.85
CA ASN A 566 12.45 4.97 -17.96
C ASN A 566 11.79 4.80 -16.58
N ASP A 567 10.62 4.16 -16.53
CA ASP A 567 9.96 3.79 -15.26
C ASP A 567 10.72 2.64 -14.58
N ILE A 568 11.17 1.66 -15.38
CA ILE A 568 11.68 0.37 -14.90
C ILE A 568 13.14 0.45 -14.46
N ALA A 569 13.94 1.37 -15.01
CA ALA A 569 15.33 1.64 -14.60
C ALA A 569 15.47 2.64 -13.43
N GLN A 570 14.37 3.16 -12.88
CA GLN A 570 14.37 3.94 -11.63
C GLN A 570 13.62 3.22 -10.51
N ASP A 571 13.16 2.00 -10.78
CA ASP A 571 12.01 1.38 -10.14
C ASP A 571 12.27 0.92 -8.70
N ALA A 572 11.41 1.36 -7.77
CA ALA A 572 11.43 0.90 -6.38
C ALA A 572 11.21 -0.62 -6.26
N TRP A 573 10.52 -1.24 -7.23
CA TRP A 573 10.37 -2.70 -7.30
C TRP A 573 11.71 -3.44 -7.46
N GLN A 574 12.76 -2.81 -8.04
CA GLN A 574 14.06 -3.46 -8.10
C GLN A 574 14.66 -3.70 -6.71
N THR A 575 14.39 -2.80 -5.75
CA THR A 575 15.12 -2.72 -4.48
C THR A 575 14.29 -3.21 -3.29
N ASN A 576 13.02 -2.85 -3.21
CA ASN A 576 12.17 -3.13 -2.05
C ASN A 576 11.03 -4.14 -2.31
N THR A 577 11.07 -4.88 -3.42
CA THR A 577 10.13 -6.00 -3.64
C THR A 577 10.79 -7.30 -4.10
N LEU A 578 10.20 -8.43 -3.71
CA LEU A 578 10.42 -9.75 -4.27
C LEU A 578 9.11 -10.24 -4.88
N ILE A 579 9.10 -10.59 -6.17
CA ILE A 579 7.99 -11.29 -6.82
C ILE A 579 8.37 -12.78 -6.91
N VAL A 580 7.50 -13.67 -6.41
CA VAL A 580 7.85 -15.08 -6.14
C VAL A 580 7.02 -16.08 -6.98
N ALA A 581 7.71 -16.90 -7.78
CA ALA A 581 7.13 -18.01 -8.55
C ALA A 581 6.97 -19.30 -7.71
N ALA A 582 6.14 -20.23 -8.20
CA ALA A 582 5.90 -21.53 -7.58
C ALA A 582 6.66 -22.67 -8.29
N THR A 583 7.23 -23.57 -7.50
CA THR A 583 7.75 -24.87 -7.97
C THR A 583 6.90 -26.06 -7.49
N ASP A 584 7.07 -27.18 -8.17
CA ASP A 584 6.63 -28.51 -7.71
C ASP A 584 7.69 -29.18 -6.80
N ALA A 585 7.62 -30.51 -6.65
CA ALA A 585 8.55 -31.31 -5.85
C ALA A 585 9.75 -31.86 -6.64
N ASP A 586 9.84 -31.54 -7.94
CA ASP A 586 10.92 -31.89 -8.86
C ASP A 586 11.84 -30.67 -9.14
N ASP A 587 11.70 -29.60 -8.36
CA ASP A 587 12.35 -28.29 -8.52
C ASP A 587 12.18 -27.64 -9.91
N LYS A 588 10.99 -27.82 -10.50
CA LYS A 588 10.57 -27.23 -11.79
C LYS A 588 9.48 -26.19 -11.56
N GLU A 589 9.34 -25.23 -12.49
CA GLU A 589 8.27 -24.24 -12.43
C GLU A 589 6.91 -24.87 -12.74
N THR A 590 5.87 -24.53 -11.96
CA THR A 590 4.53 -25.11 -12.19
C THR A 590 3.87 -24.59 -13.47
N ASP A 591 2.99 -25.37 -14.10
CA ASP A 591 2.18 -24.94 -15.25
C ASP A 591 1.48 -23.59 -15.01
N PHE A 592 1.01 -23.36 -13.77
CA PHE A 592 0.23 -22.17 -13.41
C PHE A 592 1.07 -20.92 -13.09
N THR A 593 2.32 -21.05 -12.62
CA THR A 593 3.07 -19.88 -12.13
C THR A 593 3.41 -18.92 -13.26
N ARG A 594 3.25 -17.63 -12.98
CA ARG A 594 3.81 -16.54 -13.79
C ARG A 594 5.34 -16.60 -13.77
N MET A 595 5.96 -16.37 -14.93
CA MET A 595 7.41 -16.34 -15.16
C MET A 595 7.78 -15.17 -16.10
N GLY A 596 9.05 -14.76 -16.08
CA GLY A 596 9.59 -13.61 -16.80
C GLY A 596 10.56 -12.81 -15.93
N ASN A 597 11.36 -11.92 -16.53
CA ASN A 597 12.49 -11.25 -15.87
C ASN A 597 12.13 -10.30 -14.70
N VAL A 598 10.84 -10.02 -14.47
CA VAL A 598 10.37 -9.29 -13.28
C VAL A 598 10.16 -10.16 -12.04
N VAL A 599 10.04 -11.47 -12.22
CA VAL A 599 9.90 -12.43 -11.12
C VAL A 599 11.31 -12.78 -10.64
N ASN A 600 11.56 -12.62 -9.34
CA ASN A 600 12.93 -12.55 -8.79
C ASN A 600 13.46 -13.89 -8.27
N ILE A 601 12.56 -14.76 -7.81
CA ILE A 601 12.90 -16.04 -7.17
C ILE A 601 11.71 -16.99 -7.25
N ALA A 602 11.95 -18.29 -7.15
CA ALA A 602 10.91 -19.31 -7.02
C ALA A 602 11.03 -20.05 -5.68
N ALA A 603 9.93 -20.62 -5.20
CA ALA A 603 9.90 -21.50 -4.03
C ALA A 603 8.73 -22.51 -4.15
N PRO A 604 8.75 -23.64 -3.43
CA PRO A 604 7.68 -24.64 -3.47
C PRO A 604 6.27 -24.04 -3.31
N GLY A 605 5.35 -24.47 -4.17
CA GLY A 605 3.99 -23.92 -4.22
C GLY A 605 2.90 -24.82 -4.84
N ASP A 606 3.25 -25.99 -5.38
CA ASP A 606 2.28 -27.07 -5.65
C ASP A 606 2.32 -28.15 -4.55
N GLN A 607 1.17 -28.76 -4.25
CA GLN A 607 1.03 -29.84 -3.25
C GLN A 607 1.60 -29.50 -1.85
N MET A 608 1.52 -28.24 -1.44
CA MET A 608 2.02 -27.73 -0.15
C MET A 608 1.28 -28.35 1.04
N GLY A 609 1.92 -29.28 1.72
CA GLY A 609 1.37 -29.94 2.91
C GLY A 609 1.48 -29.09 4.17
N TRP A 610 0.36 -28.88 4.87
CA TRP A 610 0.32 -28.40 6.25
C TRP A 610 0.05 -29.55 7.23
N GLY A 611 0.37 -29.37 8.52
CA GLY A 611 0.30 -30.41 9.56
C GLY A 611 -1.09 -30.93 9.98
N ASN A 612 -2.07 -30.92 9.07
CA ASN A 612 -3.45 -31.35 9.31
C ASN A 612 -3.62 -32.86 9.08
N THR A 613 -4.42 -33.51 9.91
CA THR A 613 -4.74 -34.95 9.78
C THR A 613 -5.80 -35.27 8.70
N ASP A 614 -6.18 -34.31 7.87
CA ASP A 614 -7.24 -34.47 6.85
C ASP A 614 -6.71 -34.71 5.42
N GLY A 615 -5.40 -34.51 5.20
CA GLY A 615 -4.77 -34.66 3.89
C GLY A 615 -5.06 -33.51 2.91
N SER A 616 -5.40 -32.32 3.42
CA SER A 616 -5.47 -31.08 2.64
C SER A 616 -4.08 -30.65 2.15
N LEU A 617 -3.98 -30.16 0.91
CA LEU A 617 -2.74 -29.65 0.29
C LEU A 617 -3.02 -28.31 -0.43
N GLY A 618 -2.15 -27.32 -0.24
CA GLY A 618 -2.24 -26.01 -0.89
C GLY A 618 -1.61 -26.01 -2.30
N VAL A 619 -2.19 -25.22 -3.21
CA VAL A 619 -1.63 -24.99 -4.55
C VAL A 619 -1.75 -23.50 -4.92
N GLY A 620 -0.62 -22.84 -5.14
CA GLY A 620 -0.56 -21.44 -5.57
C GLY A 620 0.72 -20.70 -5.17
N THR A 621 1.08 -19.66 -5.93
CA THR A 621 2.24 -18.78 -5.66
C THR A 621 2.17 -18.04 -4.31
N SER A 622 1.01 -18.02 -3.65
CA SER A 622 0.84 -17.56 -2.27
C SER A 622 1.76 -18.25 -1.27
N PHE A 623 1.90 -19.58 -1.38
CA PHE A 623 2.69 -20.38 -0.43
C PHE A 623 4.19 -20.20 -0.65
N SER A 624 4.60 -20.05 -1.92
CA SER A 624 5.96 -19.68 -2.30
C SER A 624 6.39 -18.34 -1.70
N ALA A 625 5.51 -17.32 -1.80
CA ALA A 625 5.73 -16.01 -1.19
C ALA A 625 5.86 -16.12 0.35
N ALA A 626 5.02 -16.94 0.99
CA ALA A 626 5.09 -17.19 2.43
C ALA A 626 6.45 -17.77 2.88
N LEU A 627 7.00 -18.74 2.15
CA LEU A 627 8.34 -19.30 2.43
C LEU A 627 9.43 -18.23 2.32
N VAL A 628 9.40 -17.41 1.26
CA VAL A 628 10.35 -16.30 1.05
C VAL A 628 10.23 -15.24 2.16
N THR A 629 9.01 -14.89 2.60
CA THR A 629 8.78 -13.94 3.70
C THR A 629 9.36 -14.42 5.03
N GLY A 630 9.14 -15.69 5.39
CA GLY A 630 9.77 -16.25 6.59
C GLY A 630 11.30 -16.25 6.49
N SER A 631 11.84 -16.57 5.32
CA SER A 631 13.30 -16.58 5.07
C SER A 631 13.92 -15.19 5.24
N ALA A 632 13.27 -14.16 4.70
CA ALA A 632 13.64 -12.76 4.92
C ALA A 632 13.59 -12.38 6.41
N GLY A 633 12.62 -12.92 7.16
CA GLY A 633 12.50 -12.77 8.61
C GLY A 633 13.73 -13.27 9.34
N ILE A 634 14.16 -14.50 9.06
CA ILE A 634 15.39 -15.07 9.65
C ILE A 634 16.61 -14.21 9.30
N VAL A 635 16.77 -13.78 8.05
CA VAL A 635 17.92 -12.95 7.62
C VAL A 635 17.95 -11.61 8.38
N LYS A 636 16.81 -10.92 8.54
CA LYS A 636 16.69 -9.73 9.41
C LYS A 636 16.92 -10.06 10.89
N GLY A 637 16.51 -11.24 11.35
CA GLY A 637 16.71 -11.72 12.72
C GLY A 637 18.17 -12.03 13.06
N ILE A 638 18.97 -12.47 12.07
CA ILE A 638 20.41 -12.67 12.21
C ILE A 638 21.14 -11.33 12.28
N ASN A 639 20.83 -10.40 11.38
CA ASN A 639 21.41 -9.07 11.38
C ASN A 639 20.35 -7.99 11.15
N SER A 640 19.82 -7.44 12.25
CA SER A 640 18.78 -6.41 12.21
C SER A 640 19.22 -5.08 11.60
N SER A 641 20.51 -4.91 11.29
CA SER A 641 21.05 -3.75 10.57
C SER A 641 20.98 -3.87 9.06
N LEU A 642 20.60 -5.03 8.49
CA LEU A 642 20.37 -5.20 7.06
C LEU A 642 19.14 -4.42 6.62
N LYS A 643 19.27 -3.66 5.53
CA LYS A 643 18.19 -2.96 4.84
C LYS A 643 17.37 -3.93 3.98
N ALA A 644 16.14 -3.57 3.65
CA ALA A 644 15.23 -4.38 2.82
C ALA A 644 15.87 -4.83 1.49
N ALA A 645 16.63 -3.94 0.83
CA ALA A 645 17.35 -4.26 -0.41
C ALA A 645 18.51 -5.26 -0.19
N GLU A 646 19.21 -5.19 0.94
CA GLU A 646 20.28 -6.14 1.27
C GLU A 646 19.72 -7.53 1.61
N ILE A 647 18.53 -7.59 2.23
CA ILE A 647 17.82 -8.85 2.51
C ILE A 647 17.35 -9.49 1.20
N LYS A 648 16.83 -8.68 0.27
CA LYS A 648 16.50 -9.13 -1.09
C LYS A 648 17.73 -9.70 -1.79
N ASP A 649 18.83 -8.94 -1.79
CA ASP A 649 20.07 -9.33 -2.47
C ASP A 649 20.61 -10.67 -1.95
N ILE A 650 20.72 -10.82 -0.63
CA ILE A 650 21.12 -12.08 0.02
C ILE A 650 20.24 -13.25 -0.44
N LEU A 651 18.91 -13.11 -0.43
CA LEU A 651 18.00 -14.20 -0.81
C LEU A 651 18.10 -14.60 -2.29
N VAL A 652 18.44 -13.66 -3.17
CA VAL A 652 18.60 -13.90 -4.61
C VAL A 652 19.99 -14.49 -4.90
N ALA A 653 21.05 -13.90 -4.35
CA ALA A 653 22.45 -14.30 -4.56
C ALA A 653 22.78 -15.68 -3.97
N THR A 654 22.05 -16.13 -2.95
CA THR A 654 22.27 -17.43 -2.27
C THR A 654 21.37 -18.57 -2.75
N SER A 655 20.54 -18.29 -3.75
CA SER A 655 19.59 -19.26 -4.30
C SER A 655 20.27 -20.48 -4.96
N SER A 656 19.57 -21.61 -4.95
CA SER A 656 19.88 -22.76 -5.81
C SER A 656 19.45 -22.48 -7.26
N ASN A 657 20.00 -23.20 -8.23
CA ASN A 657 19.55 -23.11 -9.63
C ASN A 657 18.16 -23.74 -9.80
N LEU A 658 17.24 -23.04 -10.48
CA LEU A 658 15.92 -23.56 -10.89
C LEU A 658 16.01 -24.21 -12.28
N THR A 659 15.47 -25.42 -12.43
CA THR A 659 15.42 -26.10 -13.74
C THR A 659 14.15 -25.76 -14.49
N LEU A 660 14.28 -24.85 -15.48
CA LEU A 660 13.17 -24.49 -16.37
C LEU A 660 12.77 -25.66 -17.29
N SER A 661 11.46 -25.85 -17.48
CA SER A 661 10.93 -26.83 -18.44
C SER A 661 11.20 -26.45 -19.91
N GLU A 662 11.20 -27.47 -20.78
CA GLU A 662 11.32 -27.28 -22.24
C GLU A 662 10.15 -26.48 -22.85
N GLU A 663 8.96 -26.50 -22.24
CA GLU A 663 7.83 -25.70 -22.70
C GLU A 663 8.05 -24.22 -22.39
N SER A 664 8.47 -23.88 -21.16
CA SER A 664 8.84 -22.50 -20.80
C SER A 664 10.02 -21.99 -21.64
N LYS A 665 11.08 -22.79 -21.85
CA LYS A 665 12.19 -22.44 -22.76
C LYS A 665 11.69 -22.16 -24.18
N ALA A 666 10.78 -22.99 -24.72
CA ALA A 666 10.19 -22.80 -26.06
C ALA A 666 9.27 -21.57 -26.16
N LEU A 667 8.69 -21.12 -25.04
CA LEU A 667 7.92 -19.86 -24.93
C LEU A 667 8.82 -18.62 -24.71
N GLY A 668 10.14 -18.81 -24.57
CA GLY A 668 11.11 -17.74 -24.34
C GLY A 668 11.20 -17.27 -22.89
N THR A 669 10.78 -18.08 -21.93
CA THR A 669 10.97 -17.81 -20.49
C THR A 669 12.47 -17.71 -20.18
N THR A 670 12.84 -16.67 -19.45
CA THR A 670 14.24 -16.35 -19.11
C THR A 670 14.48 -16.21 -17.61
N GLY A 671 13.44 -16.12 -16.78
CA GLY A 671 13.56 -16.04 -15.32
C GLY A 671 12.26 -16.33 -14.55
N PRO A 672 12.33 -16.49 -13.22
CA PRO A 672 13.56 -16.59 -12.44
C PRO A 672 14.31 -17.88 -12.77
N THR A 673 15.62 -17.89 -12.56
CA THR A 673 16.45 -19.12 -12.53
C THR A 673 16.94 -19.42 -11.12
N GLN A 674 16.37 -18.74 -10.12
CA GLN A 674 16.73 -18.72 -8.71
C GLN A 674 15.66 -19.48 -7.90
N LEU A 675 16.06 -20.50 -7.14
CA LEU A 675 15.24 -21.27 -6.22
C LEU A 675 15.67 -20.98 -4.76
N LEU A 676 14.71 -20.62 -3.90
CA LEU A 676 14.95 -20.27 -2.50
C LEU A 676 15.79 -21.32 -1.75
N ASN A 677 16.90 -20.88 -1.13
CA ASN A 677 17.74 -21.73 -0.29
C ASN A 677 18.02 -21.01 1.05
N ILE A 678 17.30 -21.42 2.09
CA ILE A 678 17.26 -20.73 3.39
C ILE A 678 18.58 -20.90 4.14
N HIS A 679 19.20 -22.08 4.05
CA HIS A 679 20.48 -22.34 4.71
C HIS A 679 21.61 -21.47 4.15
N SER A 680 21.73 -21.36 2.82
CA SER A 680 22.73 -20.49 2.18
C SER A 680 22.50 -18.99 2.52
N ALA A 681 21.23 -18.56 2.57
CA ALA A 681 20.87 -17.20 2.98
C ALA A 681 21.25 -16.90 4.44
N ILE A 682 21.05 -17.86 5.34
CA ILE A 682 21.45 -17.78 6.76
C ILE A 682 22.96 -17.70 6.93
N GLN A 683 23.71 -18.55 6.22
CA GLN A 683 25.18 -18.54 6.27
C GLN A 683 25.72 -17.18 5.81
N THR A 684 25.16 -16.62 4.74
CA THR A 684 25.54 -15.29 4.21
C THR A 684 25.17 -14.17 5.17
N ALA A 685 23.96 -14.21 5.74
CA ALA A 685 23.50 -13.24 6.74
C ALA A 685 24.41 -13.23 7.99
N ASP A 686 24.91 -14.39 8.43
CA ASP A 686 25.87 -14.51 9.54
C ASP A 686 27.16 -13.71 9.27
N LEU A 687 27.73 -13.84 8.07
CA LEU A 687 28.97 -13.15 7.71
C LEU A 687 28.81 -11.61 7.72
N THR A 688 27.59 -11.10 7.49
CA THR A 688 27.31 -9.66 7.59
C THR A 688 27.30 -9.13 9.04
N VAL A 689 27.23 -9.98 10.07
CA VAL A 689 27.14 -9.54 11.49
C VAL A 689 28.42 -8.86 11.96
N ASP A 690 29.59 -9.40 11.59
CA ASP A 690 30.90 -8.81 11.90
C ASP A 690 31.33 -7.73 10.89
N SER A 691 30.59 -7.55 9.80
CA SER A 691 30.88 -6.52 8.78
C SER A 691 30.58 -5.11 9.32
N VAL A 692 31.46 -4.15 9.06
CA VAL A 692 31.26 -2.77 9.50
C VAL A 692 30.19 -2.10 8.62
N LEU A 693 29.07 -1.71 9.22
CA LEU A 693 28.09 -0.80 8.63
C LEU A 693 28.49 0.65 8.88
N GLU A 694 28.65 1.43 7.82
CA GLU A 694 29.02 2.85 7.89
C GLU A 694 27.97 3.74 7.21
N VAL A 695 27.17 4.45 8.01
CA VAL A 695 26.19 5.44 7.52
C VAL A 695 26.88 6.81 7.38
N LYS A 696 26.86 7.37 6.17
CA LYS A 696 27.42 8.69 5.86
C LYS A 696 26.41 9.81 6.17
N ALA A 697 26.87 11.05 6.20
CA ALA A 697 25.98 12.20 6.34
C ALA A 697 25.09 12.37 5.09
N PRO A 698 23.82 12.80 5.23
CA PRO A 698 22.92 12.99 4.09
C PRO A 698 23.44 14.01 3.06
N ILE A 699 23.16 13.74 1.79
CA ILE A 699 23.56 14.56 0.63
C ILE A 699 22.31 15.10 -0.05
N ALA A 700 22.10 16.41 0.01
CA ALA A 700 21.03 17.08 -0.75
C ALA A 700 21.37 17.10 -2.25
N LEU A 701 20.48 16.60 -3.12
CA LEU A 701 20.78 16.39 -4.55
C LEU A 701 19.53 16.41 -5.45
N SER A 702 19.19 17.56 -6.04
CA SER A 702 18.01 17.71 -6.92
C SER A 702 18.30 17.38 -8.39
N LYS A 703 17.26 17.21 -9.21
CA LYS A 703 17.33 16.85 -10.63
C LYS A 703 18.37 17.65 -11.42
N GLY A 704 19.40 16.96 -11.91
CA GLY A 704 20.50 17.56 -12.68
C GLY A 704 21.68 18.10 -11.86
N ASP A 705 21.57 18.16 -10.53
CA ASP A 705 22.72 18.39 -9.65
C ASP A 705 23.71 17.22 -9.74
N LYS A 706 24.98 17.51 -9.45
CA LYS A 706 26.06 16.52 -9.37
C LYS A 706 26.99 16.83 -8.23
N THR A 707 27.48 15.79 -7.56
CA THR A 707 28.47 15.90 -6.48
C THR A 707 29.40 14.70 -6.47
N THR A 708 30.60 14.88 -5.93
CA THR A 708 31.60 13.82 -5.73
C THR A 708 31.80 13.64 -4.24
N SER A 709 31.51 12.44 -3.72
CA SER A 709 31.79 12.06 -2.34
C SER A 709 33.06 11.22 -2.30
N GLN A 710 34.06 11.66 -1.55
CA GLN A 710 35.28 10.88 -1.32
C GLN A 710 35.09 10.03 -0.07
N LEU A 711 35.23 8.72 -0.22
CA LEU A 711 35.02 7.73 0.83
C LEU A 711 36.36 7.06 1.14
N SER A 712 36.84 7.21 2.38
CA SER A 712 38.01 6.48 2.88
C SER A 712 37.69 5.69 4.16
N PHE A 713 38.45 4.62 4.37
CA PHE A 713 38.43 3.78 5.57
C PHE A 713 39.72 2.97 5.67
N THR A 714 40.05 2.48 6.87
CA THR A 714 41.18 1.56 7.08
C THR A 714 40.66 0.11 7.08
N LEU A 715 41.40 -0.82 6.46
CA LEU A 715 41.14 -2.26 6.63
C LEU A 715 41.50 -2.74 8.07
N PRO A 716 40.92 -3.86 8.53
CA PRO A 716 41.27 -4.48 9.82
C PRO A 716 42.72 -5.04 9.86
N GLU A 717 43.08 -5.69 10.98
CA GLU A 717 44.34 -6.46 11.08
C GLU A 717 44.35 -7.73 10.22
N THR A 718 43.19 -8.15 9.69
CA THR A 718 43.03 -9.10 8.57
C THR A 718 42.33 -8.38 7.40
N THR A 719 42.51 -8.87 6.18
CA THR A 719 41.82 -8.32 4.98
C THR A 719 40.32 -8.60 4.99
N VAL A 720 39.92 -9.79 5.46
CA VAL A 720 38.55 -10.30 5.52
C VAL A 720 38.22 -10.86 6.91
N THR A 721 36.93 -11.03 7.21
CA THR A 721 36.40 -11.65 8.44
C THR A 721 36.11 -13.14 8.29
N ALA A 722 35.88 -13.61 7.06
CA ALA A 722 35.46 -14.98 6.76
C ALA A 722 36.13 -15.53 5.50
N ILE A 723 36.38 -16.84 5.49
CA ILE A 723 36.96 -17.55 4.35
C ILE A 723 36.43 -18.98 4.27
N ASP A 724 36.27 -19.48 3.05
CA ASP A 724 35.93 -20.85 2.73
C ASP A 724 37.12 -21.51 2.05
N VAL A 725 37.50 -22.70 2.54
CA VAL A 725 38.67 -23.44 2.08
C VAL A 725 38.22 -24.81 1.56
N MET A 726 38.21 -24.95 0.23
CA MET A 726 37.95 -26.23 -0.43
C MET A 726 39.27 -26.99 -0.63
N PHE A 727 39.41 -28.15 0.00
CA PHE A 727 40.42 -29.12 -0.40
C PHE A 727 39.97 -29.82 -1.70
N LEU A 728 40.80 -29.78 -2.74
CA LEU A 728 40.58 -30.50 -4.00
C LEU A 728 41.79 -31.41 -4.22
N ILE A 729 41.64 -32.69 -3.88
CA ILE A 729 42.76 -33.60 -3.65
C ILE A 729 42.82 -34.70 -4.72
N ASP A 730 43.97 -34.81 -5.37
CA ASP A 730 44.38 -35.95 -6.19
C ASP A 730 44.23 -37.26 -5.41
N VAL A 731 43.44 -38.19 -5.96
CA VAL A 731 43.23 -39.53 -5.42
C VAL A 731 43.74 -40.64 -6.34
N SER A 732 44.66 -40.30 -7.25
CA SER A 732 45.27 -41.27 -8.17
C SER A 732 46.32 -42.15 -7.47
N GLY A 733 46.80 -43.18 -8.19
CA GLY A 733 47.71 -44.18 -7.63
C GLY A 733 49.06 -43.63 -7.17
N SER A 734 49.52 -42.48 -7.68
CA SER A 734 50.77 -41.83 -7.26
C SER A 734 50.65 -41.16 -5.89
N TYR A 735 49.51 -40.54 -5.57
CA TYR A 735 49.29 -39.73 -4.35
C TYR A 735 49.14 -40.54 -3.04
N THR A 736 49.55 -41.81 -3.03
CA THR A 736 49.30 -42.77 -1.94
C THR A 736 49.97 -42.38 -0.62
N ASP A 737 51.21 -41.90 -0.66
CA ASP A 737 51.97 -41.42 0.51
C ASP A 737 51.37 -40.10 1.02
N ASP A 738 51.04 -39.20 0.10
CA ASP A 738 50.60 -37.84 0.34
C ASP A 738 49.26 -37.79 1.07
N ILE A 739 48.29 -38.63 0.67
CA ILE A 739 47.01 -38.77 1.38
C ILE A 739 47.22 -39.31 2.80
N ALA A 740 48.19 -40.20 3.02
CA ALA A 740 48.49 -40.68 4.37
C ALA A 740 49.02 -39.55 5.26
N SER A 741 49.92 -38.71 4.74
CA SER A 741 50.43 -37.51 5.42
C SER A 741 49.35 -36.45 5.67
N LEU A 742 48.44 -36.23 4.72
CA LEU A 742 47.30 -35.33 4.89
C LEU A 742 46.35 -35.81 5.99
N LYS A 743 46.02 -37.12 6.02
CA LYS A 743 45.16 -37.71 7.04
C LYS A 743 45.79 -37.70 8.44
N GLU A 744 47.09 -37.95 8.57
CA GLU A 744 47.77 -37.85 9.88
C GLU A 744 47.80 -36.39 10.40
N GLN A 745 47.85 -35.41 9.50
CA GLN A 745 47.92 -33.98 9.86
C GLN A 745 46.56 -33.26 9.92
N ALA A 746 45.46 -33.88 9.48
CA ALA A 746 44.13 -33.27 9.33
C ALA A 746 43.64 -32.50 10.56
N ASP A 747 43.77 -33.10 11.76
CA ASP A 747 43.42 -32.44 13.03
C ASP A 747 44.20 -31.13 13.22
N ASN A 748 45.52 -31.17 13.00
CA ASN A 748 46.37 -30.00 13.19
C ASN A 748 46.13 -28.92 12.13
N ILE A 749 45.78 -29.32 10.90
CA ILE A 749 45.42 -28.40 9.82
C ILE A 749 44.15 -27.63 10.23
N LEU A 750 43.04 -28.34 10.45
CA LEU A 750 41.74 -27.69 10.68
C LEU A 750 41.73 -26.85 11.97
N GLU A 751 42.25 -27.36 13.08
CA GLU A 751 42.36 -26.59 14.35
C GLU A 751 43.20 -25.32 14.20
N ASN A 752 44.34 -25.36 13.48
CA ASN A 752 45.20 -24.19 13.29
C ASN A 752 44.56 -23.13 12.39
N LEU A 753 43.83 -23.54 11.34
CA LEU A 753 43.19 -22.60 10.40
C LEU A 753 42.01 -21.90 11.08
N SER A 754 41.11 -22.62 11.74
CA SER A 754 40.02 -22.04 12.54
C SER A 754 40.54 -21.23 13.74
N GLY A 755 41.71 -21.58 14.29
CA GLY A 755 42.38 -20.86 15.38
C GLY A 755 42.87 -19.45 15.03
N ARG A 756 42.75 -19.00 13.77
CA ARG A 756 43.22 -17.68 13.29
C ARG A 756 42.38 -16.48 13.74
N GLY A 757 41.18 -16.70 14.28
CA GLY A 757 40.26 -15.60 14.66
C GLY A 757 39.48 -15.00 13.50
N ILE A 758 39.31 -15.77 12.42
CA ILE A 758 38.41 -15.50 11.29
C ILE A 758 37.42 -16.66 11.15
N ASN A 759 36.26 -16.41 10.54
CA ASN A 759 35.19 -17.40 10.37
C ASN A 759 35.51 -18.35 9.20
N VAL A 760 36.26 -19.42 9.48
CA VAL A 760 36.69 -20.43 8.47
C VAL A 760 35.64 -21.54 8.32
N ALA A 761 35.29 -21.87 7.07
CA ALA A 761 34.60 -23.10 6.72
C ALA A 761 35.46 -23.96 5.76
N PHE A 762 35.23 -25.26 5.74
CA PHE A 762 36.01 -26.23 4.97
C PHE A 762 35.12 -27.12 4.11
N GLY A 763 35.46 -27.27 2.83
CA GLY A 763 34.92 -28.30 1.94
C GLY A 763 36.01 -29.34 1.63
N VAL A 764 35.61 -30.56 1.31
CA VAL A 764 36.52 -31.63 0.88
C VAL A 764 35.99 -32.27 -0.40
N SER A 765 36.82 -32.23 -1.43
CA SER A 765 36.59 -32.85 -2.72
C SER A 765 37.86 -33.49 -3.25
N ALA A 766 37.72 -34.30 -4.29
CA ALA A 766 38.79 -35.05 -4.90
C ALA A 766 38.55 -35.27 -6.40
N PHE A 767 39.55 -35.79 -7.11
CA PHE A 767 39.48 -36.15 -8.53
C PHE A 767 40.49 -37.27 -8.86
N SER A 768 40.22 -38.05 -9.90
CA SER A 768 41.11 -39.10 -10.44
C SER A 768 41.19 -38.98 -11.97
N ASP A 769 41.21 -40.08 -12.70
CA ASP A 769 40.96 -40.08 -14.14
C ASP A 769 39.46 -39.89 -14.43
N PHE A 770 39.15 -39.57 -15.69
CA PHE A 770 37.76 -39.51 -16.17
C PHE A 770 37.30 -40.93 -16.55
N PRO A 771 36.17 -41.48 -16.05
CA PRO A 771 35.82 -42.92 -16.15
C PRO A 771 35.39 -43.43 -17.55
N ILE A 772 35.92 -42.85 -18.62
CA ILE A 772 35.64 -43.20 -20.01
C ILE A 772 36.83 -43.91 -20.66
N ASP A 773 36.52 -45.03 -21.30
CA ASP A 773 37.41 -46.02 -21.93
C ASP A 773 38.48 -45.39 -22.85
N GLY A 774 39.64 -45.10 -22.27
CA GLY A 774 40.74 -44.37 -22.93
C GLY A 774 41.47 -43.42 -21.99
N TYR A 775 40.73 -42.79 -21.07
CA TYR A 775 41.23 -41.90 -20.01
C TYR A 775 41.32 -42.67 -18.68
N GLY A 776 40.18 -43.13 -18.14
CA GLY A 776 40.02 -43.87 -16.87
C GLY A 776 38.98 -45.01 -16.96
N HIS A 777 38.64 -45.65 -15.82
CA HIS A 777 37.70 -46.79 -15.76
C HIS A 777 36.73 -46.80 -14.56
N GLU A 778 35.42 -46.83 -14.85
CA GLU A 778 34.33 -47.10 -13.88
C GLU A 778 34.61 -48.29 -12.93
N TYR A 779 35.22 -49.37 -13.44
CA TYR A 779 35.43 -50.59 -12.67
C TYR A 779 36.61 -50.55 -11.70
N ASP A 780 37.56 -49.63 -11.91
CA ASP A 780 38.63 -49.34 -10.94
C ASP A 780 38.19 -48.25 -9.93
N GLY A 781 37.05 -47.59 -10.20
CA GLY A 781 36.36 -46.65 -9.31
C GLY A 781 36.68 -45.18 -9.56
N ASP A 782 37.34 -44.88 -10.68
CA ASP A 782 37.69 -43.52 -11.08
C ASP A 782 36.42 -42.66 -11.27
N GLU A 783 36.47 -41.39 -10.87
CA GLU A 783 35.49 -40.35 -11.19
C GLU A 783 36.22 -39.03 -11.49
N ALA A 784 35.62 -38.21 -12.34
CA ALA A 784 36.16 -36.90 -12.68
C ALA A 784 36.02 -35.85 -11.55
N PHE A 785 35.13 -36.10 -10.58
CA PHE A 785 34.97 -35.32 -9.37
C PHE A 785 34.28 -36.12 -8.26
N TYR A 786 34.78 -36.01 -7.03
CA TYR A 786 34.12 -36.53 -5.83
C TYR A 786 33.90 -35.38 -4.84
N LEU A 787 32.65 -35.11 -4.43
CA LEU A 787 32.37 -34.23 -3.28
C LEU A 787 32.23 -35.08 -2.01
N LEU A 788 33.27 -35.09 -1.16
CA LEU A 788 33.31 -35.87 0.07
C LEU A 788 32.69 -35.14 1.27
N GLN A 789 32.68 -33.80 1.23
CA GLN A 789 32.04 -32.93 2.21
C GLN A 789 31.81 -31.54 1.59
N SER A 790 30.56 -31.10 1.45
CA SER A 790 30.23 -29.69 1.13
C SER A 790 30.79 -28.74 2.19
N VAL A 791 31.11 -27.51 1.81
CA VAL A 791 31.70 -26.49 2.69
C VAL A 791 30.88 -26.32 3.97
N THR A 792 31.53 -26.49 5.12
CA THR A 792 30.91 -26.47 6.45
C THR A 792 31.83 -25.86 7.50
N THR A 793 31.24 -25.24 8.53
CA THR A 793 31.94 -24.79 9.74
C THR A 793 32.14 -25.93 10.76
N ASP A 794 31.55 -27.11 10.52
CA ASP A 794 31.79 -28.31 11.34
C ASP A 794 33.15 -28.94 11.00
N ILE A 795 34.09 -28.78 11.93
CA ILE A 795 35.46 -29.31 11.85
C ILE A 795 35.49 -30.84 11.87
N ASP A 796 34.61 -31.51 12.61
CA ASP A 796 34.57 -32.98 12.68
C ASP A 796 33.96 -33.58 11.39
N ALA A 797 33.01 -32.88 10.76
CA ALA A 797 32.51 -33.24 9.42
C ALA A 797 33.60 -33.05 8.34
N ALA A 798 34.28 -31.90 8.32
CA ALA A 798 35.41 -31.65 7.41
C ALA A 798 36.53 -32.68 7.57
N LYS A 799 36.90 -32.99 8.81
CA LYS A 799 37.85 -34.07 9.16
C LYS A 799 37.38 -35.44 8.67
N THR A 800 36.08 -35.73 8.75
CA THR A 800 35.50 -36.97 8.24
C THR A 800 35.64 -37.05 6.71
N GLY A 801 35.38 -35.94 6.00
CA GLY A 801 35.65 -35.83 4.56
C GLY A 801 37.10 -36.15 4.19
N ILE A 802 38.08 -35.53 4.87
CA ILE A 802 39.51 -35.82 4.65
C ILE A 802 39.82 -37.30 4.94
N ASN A 803 39.23 -37.89 5.98
CA ASN A 803 39.46 -39.31 6.30
C ASN A 803 38.81 -40.29 5.30
N ASN A 804 37.83 -39.85 4.50
CA ASN A 804 37.17 -40.67 3.48
C ASN A 804 37.93 -40.73 2.13
N LEU A 805 38.90 -39.83 1.87
CA LEU A 805 39.77 -39.85 0.69
C LEU A 805 40.32 -41.26 0.41
N THR A 806 40.12 -41.80 -0.78
CA THR A 806 40.45 -43.20 -1.12
C THR A 806 41.24 -43.21 -2.42
N ILE A 807 42.29 -44.03 -2.51
CA ILE A 807 43.14 -44.12 -3.71
C ILE A 807 42.50 -45.01 -4.77
N TYR A 808 42.45 -44.53 -6.00
CA TYR A 808 41.95 -45.20 -7.20
C TYR A 808 43.11 -45.63 -8.13
N SER A 809 42.83 -46.03 -9.37
CA SER A 809 43.85 -46.67 -10.24
C SER A 809 43.63 -46.34 -11.71
N GLY A 810 44.03 -45.13 -12.06
CA GLY A 810 43.95 -44.58 -13.41
C GLY A 810 44.64 -45.37 -14.51
N ASN A 811 44.34 -44.99 -15.75
CA ASN A 811 44.65 -45.71 -16.98
C ASN A 811 45.63 -44.99 -17.91
N ASP A 812 45.76 -43.65 -17.86
CA ASP A 812 46.87 -42.95 -18.54
C ASP A 812 47.92 -42.30 -17.59
N TYR A 813 48.24 -41.02 -17.75
CA TYR A 813 49.15 -40.24 -16.90
C TYR A 813 48.68 -38.79 -16.72
N GLN A 814 47.62 -38.35 -17.39
CA GLN A 814 46.96 -37.09 -17.07
C GLN A 814 45.60 -37.35 -16.44
N GLU A 815 45.16 -36.42 -15.59
CA GLU A 815 44.00 -36.61 -14.72
C GLU A 815 42.95 -35.51 -14.97
N SER A 816 41.89 -35.50 -14.17
CA SER A 816 40.72 -34.65 -14.34
C SER A 816 40.75 -33.31 -13.55
N GLN A 817 41.92 -32.76 -13.20
CA GLN A 817 42.07 -31.54 -12.38
C GLN A 817 41.18 -30.38 -12.85
N LEU A 818 41.04 -30.18 -14.16
CA LEU A 818 40.21 -29.10 -14.72
C LEU A 818 38.72 -29.33 -14.49
N GLU A 819 38.24 -30.57 -14.60
CA GLU A 819 36.85 -30.91 -14.26
C GLU A 819 36.62 -30.81 -12.75
N GLY A 820 37.54 -31.33 -11.94
CA GLY A 820 37.49 -31.22 -10.50
C GLY A 820 37.45 -29.76 -10.02
N LEU A 821 38.21 -28.86 -10.67
CA LEU A 821 38.13 -27.41 -10.43
C LEU A 821 36.78 -26.82 -10.87
N TYR A 822 36.28 -27.17 -12.06
CA TYR A 822 34.99 -26.67 -12.55
C TYR A 822 33.85 -27.03 -11.60
N GLN A 823 33.78 -28.29 -11.17
CA GLN A 823 32.75 -28.75 -10.24
C GLN A 823 32.97 -28.21 -8.83
N ALA A 824 34.21 -28.14 -8.33
CA ALA A 824 34.52 -27.51 -7.03
C ALA A 824 34.15 -26.01 -6.97
N VAL A 825 34.01 -25.31 -8.10
CA VAL A 825 33.55 -23.92 -8.13
C VAL A 825 32.04 -23.81 -8.34
N THR A 826 31.48 -24.62 -9.26
CA THR A 826 30.10 -24.45 -9.73
C THR A 826 29.09 -25.38 -9.11
N GLY A 827 29.47 -26.64 -8.87
CA GLY A 827 28.52 -27.73 -8.63
C GLY A 827 27.51 -27.94 -9.77
N ALA A 828 27.81 -27.47 -10.99
CA ALA A 828 26.85 -27.44 -12.09
C ALA A 828 26.52 -28.83 -12.67
N GLY A 829 27.32 -29.84 -12.37
CA GLY A 829 27.25 -31.16 -12.99
C GLY A 829 27.84 -31.15 -14.41
N ARG A 830 27.78 -32.30 -15.08
CA ARG A 830 28.18 -32.49 -16.47
C ARG A 830 27.34 -33.60 -17.08
N ASP A 831 26.59 -33.28 -18.11
CA ASP A 831 25.80 -34.21 -18.94
C ASP A 831 26.55 -34.39 -20.26
N ILE A 832 27.07 -35.60 -20.52
CA ILE A 832 28.00 -35.85 -21.63
C ILE A 832 27.27 -36.09 -22.95
N ASP A 833 26.10 -36.72 -22.93
CA ASP A 833 25.31 -36.97 -24.15
C ASP A 833 24.20 -35.93 -24.40
N ASN A 834 23.99 -35.03 -23.44
CA ASN A 834 23.05 -33.91 -23.45
C ASN A 834 21.58 -34.39 -23.58
N ASP A 835 21.21 -35.52 -22.96
CA ASP A 835 19.82 -36.00 -22.90
C ASP A 835 19.02 -35.47 -21.68
N GLY A 836 19.69 -34.86 -20.71
CA GLY A 836 19.11 -34.25 -19.52
C GLY A 836 19.05 -35.16 -18.28
N ASN A 837 19.65 -36.35 -18.31
CA ASN A 837 19.63 -37.31 -17.19
C ASN A 837 21.06 -37.77 -16.84
N TYR A 838 21.67 -37.17 -15.81
CA TYR A 838 23.02 -37.46 -15.29
C TYR A 838 23.17 -38.92 -14.80
N THR A 839 23.28 -39.86 -15.74
CA THR A 839 23.17 -41.31 -15.54
C THR A 839 23.90 -42.12 -16.62
N SER A 840 24.40 -41.47 -17.67
CA SER A 840 25.35 -42.03 -18.63
C SER A 840 26.75 -42.11 -18.00
N LEU A 841 27.62 -42.93 -18.58
CA LEU A 841 28.94 -43.18 -18.02
C LEU A 841 29.82 -41.92 -18.08
N GLY A 842 30.21 -41.42 -16.92
CA GLY A 842 31.03 -40.20 -16.75
C GLY A 842 30.23 -38.91 -16.57
N ASP A 843 28.90 -38.98 -16.54
CA ASP A 843 28.09 -37.84 -16.12
C ASP A 843 28.35 -37.50 -14.64
N ILE A 844 28.29 -36.21 -14.31
CA ILE A 844 28.42 -35.70 -12.94
C ILE A 844 27.09 -35.05 -12.56
N GLU A 845 26.41 -35.55 -11.52
CA GLU A 845 25.15 -34.97 -11.06
C GLU A 845 25.38 -33.57 -10.45
N PRO A 846 24.52 -32.56 -10.74
CA PRO A 846 24.62 -31.24 -10.12
C PRO A 846 24.50 -31.31 -8.59
N MET A 847 25.34 -30.57 -7.87
CA MET A 847 25.49 -30.73 -6.42
C MET A 847 25.83 -29.42 -5.70
N ASN A 848 25.27 -29.22 -4.50
CA ASN A 848 25.57 -28.02 -3.71
C ASN A 848 26.93 -28.14 -3.01
N ILE A 849 27.92 -27.41 -3.53
CA ILE A 849 29.27 -27.31 -2.96
C ILE A 849 29.28 -26.63 -1.58
N GLY A 850 28.32 -25.75 -1.29
CA GLY A 850 28.15 -25.10 0.01
C GLY A 850 28.92 -23.79 0.21
N TRP A 851 29.54 -23.23 -0.84
CA TRP A 851 30.22 -21.93 -0.77
C TRP A 851 29.31 -20.86 -0.15
N ARG A 852 29.78 -20.25 0.95
CA ARG A 852 29.07 -19.18 1.64
C ARG A 852 29.26 -17.89 0.86
N GLU A 853 28.16 -17.26 0.47
CA GLU A 853 28.24 -15.96 -0.17
C GLU A 853 28.70 -14.91 0.85
N GLY A 854 29.53 -13.96 0.44
CA GLY A 854 30.19 -13.05 1.37
C GLY A 854 31.41 -13.58 2.14
N ALA A 855 31.85 -14.84 1.93
CA ALA A 855 33.17 -15.32 2.34
C ALA A 855 34.21 -15.14 1.21
N LEU A 856 35.50 -15.02 1.55
CA LEU A 856 36.59 -15.19 0.58
C LEU A 856 36.68 -16.67 0.18
N LYS A 857 36.85 -17.00 -1.10
CA LYS A 857 36.75 -18.39 -1.60
C LYS A 857 38.11 -18.90 -2.08
N VAL A 858 38.60 -19.98 -1.48
CA VAL A 858 39.92 -20.55 -1.79
C VAL A 858 39.84 -22.06 -2.08
N ILE A 859 40.46 -22.48 -3.18
CA ILE A 859 40.71 -23.90 -3.48
C ILE A 859 42.18 -24.23 -3.21
N LEU A 860 42.41 -25.35 -2.54
CA LEU A 860 43.71 -25.97 -2.33
C LEU A 860 43.81 -27.21 -3.23
N LEU A 861 44.35 -27.02 -4.44
CA LEU A 861 44.50 -28.07 -5.45
C LEU A 861 45.80 -28.84 -5.20
N ALA A 862 45.68 -30.07 -4.69
CA ALA A 862 46.82 -30.95 -4.40
C ALA A 862 46.92 -32.04 -5.47
N THR A 863 48.11 -32.20 -6.08
CA THR A 863 48.34 -33.19 -7.17
C THR A 863 49.81 -33.47 -7.46
N ASP A 864 50.12 -34.55 -8.19
CA ASP A 864 51.43 -34.78 -8.83
C ASP A 864 51.43 -34.97 -10.36
N ALA A 865 50.25 -35.03 -11.02
CA ALA A 865 50.11 -35.29 -12.46
C ALA A 865 49.83 -34.04 -13.33
N PRO A 866 50.06 -34.10 -14.67
CA PRO A 866 49.58 -33.11 -15.64
C PRO A 866 48.08 -33.29 -15.93
N PHE A 867 47.46 -32.28 -16.54
CA PHE A 867 46.00 -32.22 -16.65
C PHE A 867 45.53 -32.69 -18.03
N HIS A 868 44.36 -33.33 -18.11
CA HIS A 868 43.58 -33.31 -19.36
C HIS A 868 42.91 -31.94 -19.55
N ASP A 869 42.78 -31.51 -20.81
CA ASP A 869 42.30 -30.18 -21.18
C ASP A 869 41.62 -30.25 -22.56
N SER A 870 40.30 -30.02 -22.60
CA SER A 870 39.52 -30.07 -23.85
C SER A 870 39.72 -28.85 -24.76
N ASP A 871 40.46 -27.81 -24.32
CA ASP A 871 40.97 -26.77 -25.24
C ASP A 871 42.03 -27.34 -26.22
N ILE A 872 42.62 -28.52 -25.92
CA ILE A 872 43.68 -29.16 -26.73
C ILE A 872 43.39 -30.61 -27.16
N ASP A 873 42.52 -31.35 -26.48
CA ASP A 873 41.95 -32.63 -26.97
C ASP A 873 40.43 -32.53 -27.17
N GLU A 874 39.99 -32.38 -28.43
CA GLU A 874 38.57 -32.33 -28.84
C GLU A 874 37.77 -33.59 -28.47
N ASN A 875 38.41 -34.65 -27.95
CA ASN A 875 37.76 -35.90 -27.54
C ASN A 875 37.60 -36.01 -26.00
N TYR A 876 38.26 -35.14 -25.22
CA TYR A 876 38.16 -35.17 -23.77
C TYR A 876 36.81 -34.58 -23.31
N PRO A 877 36.02 -35.29 -22.49
CA PRO A 877 34.66 -34.87 -22.12
C PRO A 877 34.60 -33.78 -21.04
N GLY A 878 35.65 -33.64 -20.22
CA GLY A 878 35.73 -32.67 -19.13
C GLY A 878 36.06 -31.24 -19.57
N ALA A 879 36.11 -30.33 -18.59
CA ALA A 879 36.29 -28.89 -18.79
C ALA A 879 37.60 -28.51 -19.49
N GLY A 880 37.54 -27.43 -20.26
CA GLY A 880 38.70 -26.81 -20.90
C GLY A 880 39.34 -25.76 -20.01
N LYS A 881 40.64 -25.53 -20.14
CA LYS A 881 41.39 -24.59 -19.29
C LYS A 881 40.83 -23.16 -19.34
N THR A 882 40.38 -22.73 -20.50
CA THR A 882 39.73 -21.42 -20.71
C THR A 882 38.39 -21.34 -19.97
N GLU A 883 37.58 -22.40 -19.97
CA GLU A 883 36.32 -22.47 -19.23
C GLU A 883 36.56 -22.34 -17.72
N VAL A 884 37.48 -23.16 -17.18
CA VAL A 884 37.83 -23.20 -15.75
C VAL A 884 38.35 -21.84 -15.24
N ILE A 885 39.27 -21.20 -15.98
CA ILE A 885 39.81 -19.89 -15.59
C ILE A 885 38.72 -18.81 -15.56
N ASN A 886 37.85 -18.76 -16.57
CA ASN A 886 36.78 -17.76 -16.62
C ASN A 886 35.83 -17.90 -15.41
N VAL A 887 35.44 -19.14 -15.07
CA VAL A 887 34.51 -19.44 -13.98
C VAL A 887 35.14 -19.17 -12.61
N LEU A 888 36.42 -19.52 -12.40
CA LEU A 888 37.17 -19.19 -11.19
C LEU A 888 37.24 -17.67 -10.96
N GLN A 889 37.51 -16.90 -12.02
CA GLN A 889 37.56 -15.44 -11.96
C GLN A 889 36.17 -14.81 -11.75
N GLU A 890 35.12 -15.35 -12.38
CA GLU A 890 33.74 -14.88 -12.20
C GLU A 890 33.24 -15.08 -10.76
N LYS A 891 33.56 -16.23 -10.13
CA LYS A 891 33.11 -16.54 -8.76
C LYS A 891 34.01 -15.99 -7.66
N GLY A 892 35.11 -15.31 -8.00
CA GLY A 892 36.04 -14.72 -7.03
C GLY A 892 36.79 -15.79 -6.21
N VAL A 893 37.28 -16.84 -6.88
CA VAL A 893 37.93 -18.00 -6.27
C VAL A 893 39.44 -18.03 -6.57
N THR A 894 40.27 -18.05 -5.53
CA THR A 894 41.73 -18.20 -5.66
C THR A 894 42.16 -19.66 -5.51
N VAL A 895 42.98 -20.17 -6.44
CA VAL A 895 43.53 -21.53 -6.39
C VAL A 895 45.00 -21.49 -5.94
N PHE A 896 45.34 -22.17 -4.85
CA PHE A 896 46.73 -22.45 -4.48
C PHE A 896 47.09 -23.90 -4.84
N GLY A 897 48.22 -24.06 -5.50
CA GLY A 897 48.73 -25.38 -5.89
C GLY A 897 49.54 -26.04 -4.77
N LEU A 898 49.29 -27.32 -4.50
CA LEU A 898 50.02 -28.16 -3.56
C LEU A 898 50.67 -29.31 -4.36
N GLN A 899 51.72 -28.97 -5.10
CA GLN A 899 52.41 -29.88 -6.03
C GLN A 899 53.31 -30.84 -5.25
N SER A 900 53.02 -32.14 -5.30
CA SER A 900 53.94 -33.16 -4.81
C SER A 900 55.03 -33.50 -5.82
N GLY A 901 56.08 -34.18 -5.35
CA GLY A 901 57.05 -34.87 -6.18
C GLY A 901 58.03 -33.99 -6.95
N SER A 902 58.01 -34.09 -8.28
CA SER A 902 59.10 -33.60 -9.14
C SER A 902 58.61 -32.63 -10.21
N ILE A 903 59.25 -31.46 -10.25
CA ILE A 903 58.96 -30.36 -11.18
C ILE A 903 58.93 -30.84 -12.64
N GLY A 904 57.81 -30.63 -13.32
CA GLY A 904 57.51 -31.18 -14.65
C GLY A 904 56.31 -30.50 -15.34
N LEU A 905 55.67 -31.19 -16.29
CA LEU A 905 54.52 -30.63 -17.04
C LEU A 905 53.33 -30.31 -16.12
N ALA A 906 53.08 -31.14 -15.10
CA ALA A 906 52.14 -30.87 -14.01
C ALA A 906 52.28 -29.44 -13.45
N THR A 907 53.51 -28.97 -13.30
CA THR A 907 53.79 -27.64 -12.76
C THR A 907 53.50 -26.53 -13.76
N ASP A 908 53.73 -26.74 -15.06
CA ASP A 908 53.38 -25.76 -16.11
C ASP A 908 51.85 -25.61 -16.24
N ASP A 909 51.08 -26.69 -16.07
CA ASP A 909 49.61 -26.67 -16.08
C ASP A 909 49.03 -26.08 -14.80
N LEU A 910 49.53 -26.49 -13.62
CA LEU A 910 49.10 -25.96 -12.33
C LEU A 910 49.41 -24.46 -12.18
N ASP A 911 50.63 -24.02 -12.49
CA ASP A 911 50.99 -22.60 -12.47
C ASP A 911 50.09 -21.77 -13.39
N SER A 912 49.58 -22.33 -14.50
CA SER A 912 48.69 -21.61 -15.42
C SER A 912 47.32 -21.27 -14.83
N ILE A 913 46.75 -22.14 -13.98
CA ILE A 913 45.50 -21.86 -13.23
C ILE A 913 45.79 -20.96 -12.02
N VAL A 914 46.84 -21.29 -11.27
CA VAL A 914 47.21 -20.62 -10.02
C VAL A 914 47.53 -19.14 -10.27
N LEU A 915 48.35 -18.84 -11.29
CA LEU A 915 48.66 -17.45 -11.66
C LEU A 915 47.45 -16.68 -12.22
N ALA A 916 46.53 -17.37 -12.91
CA ALA A 916 45.30 -16.74 -13.41
C ALA A 916 44.31 -16.37 -12.29
N THR A 917 44.43 -16.98 -11.11
CA THR A 917 43.57 -16.75 -9.94
C THR A 917 44.30 -16.06 -8.78
N LYS A 918 45.50 -15.51 -9.04
CA LYS A 918 46.42 -14.83 -8.10
C LYS A 918 47.01 -15.70 -6.98
N GLY A 919 46.81 -17.01 -7.00
CA GLY A 919 47.38 -17.90 -5.99
C GLY A 919 48.88 -18.12 -6.14
N GLN A 920 49.41 -19.05 -5.34
CA GLN A 920 50.79 -19.52 -5.42
C GLN A 920 50.86 -21.05 -5.37
N THR A 921 51.79 -21.63 -6.14
CA THR A 921 52.16 -23.04 -6.08
C THR A 921 53.21 -23.27 -4.99
N PHE A 922 52.94 -24.23 -4.10
CA PHE A 922 53.85 -24.73 -3.08
C PHE A 922 54.34 -26.12 -3.50
N LEU A 923 55.66 -26.30 -3.54
CA LEU A 923 56.30 -27.59 -3.82
C LEU A 923 56.47 -28.38 -2.51
N LEU A 924 56.00 -29.62 -2.50
CA LEU A 924 56.06 -30.55 -1.37
C LEU A 924 57.11 -31.65 -1.60
N SER A 925 57.46 -32.43 -0.57
CA SER A 925 58.16 -33.70 -0.78
C SER A 925 57.26 -34.75 -1.42
N TYR A 926 57.84 -35.82 -1.97
CA TYR A 926 57.14 -36.99 -2.53
C TYR A 926 56.21 -37.74 -1.55
N ASP A 927 56.23 -37.38 -0.27
CA ASP A 927 55.39 -37.93 0.78
C ASP A 927 54.63 -36.82 1.53
N SER A 928 54.59 -35.60 0.97
CA SER A 928 53.89 -34.41 1.44
C SER A 928 53.96 -34.15 2.96
N ASN A 929 55.12 -34.42 3.58
CA ASN A 929 55.32 -34.24 5.01
C ASN A 929 55.06 -32.79 5.46
N GLU A 930 55.36 -31.81 4.61
CA GLU A 930 55.17 -30.38 4.90
C GLU A 930 53.78 -29.82 4.51
N ILE A 931 52.83 -30.64 4.07
CA ILE A 931 51.53 -30.17 3.53
C ILE A 931 50.77 -29.24 4.48
N ALA A 932 50.75 -29.50 5.79
CA ALA A 932 50.11 -28.61 6.76
C ALA A 932 50.77 -27.21 6.83
N ALA A 933 52.09 -27.14 6.65
CA ALA A 933 52.82 -25.88 6.60
C ALA A 933 52.60 -25.14 5.27
N ALA A 934 52.48 -25.87 4.16
CA ALA A 934 52.11 -25.31 2.86
C ALA A 934 50.67 -24.75 2.88
N ILE A 935 49.71 -25.49 3.42
CA ILE A 935 48.31 -25.05 3.58
C ILE A 935 48.22 -23.78 4.46
N SER A 936 48.93 -23.73 5.60
CA SER A 936 48.96 -22.49 6.39
C SER A 936 49.61 -21.34 5.63
N SER A 937 50.64 -21.61 4.82
CA SER A 937 51.31 -20.57 4.02
C SER A 937 50.43 -20.06 2.87
N ALA A 938 49.62 -20.93 2.26
CA ALA A 938 48.60 -20.55 1.28
C ALA A 938 47.55 -19.62 1.92
N LEU A 939 47.07 -19.96 3.12
CA LEU A 939 46.13 -19.09 3.84
C LEU A 939 46.77 -17.77 4.30
N ASP A 940 48.05 -17.76 4.69
CA ASP A 940 48.77 -16.52 4.99
C ASP A 940 48.92 -15.62 3.76
N GLU A 941 49.13 -16.19 2.57
CA GLU A 941 49.21 -15.44 1.31
C GLU A 941 47.82 -14.95 0.85
N ALA A 942 46.75 -15.74 1.04
CA ALA A 942 45.36 -15.33 0.76
C ALA A 942 44.85 -14.17 1.64
N LEU A 943 45.41 -14.00 2.85
CA LEU A 943 45.00 -12.97 3.82
C LEU A 943 45.94 -11.75 3.86
N LYS A 944 46.95 -11.73 2.98
CA LYS A 944 48.04 -10.74 2.96
C LYS A 944 47.70 -9.48 2.19
N GLU A 945 47.06 -9.62 1.04
CA GLU A 945 46.57 -8.52 0.20
C GLU A 945 45.37 -9.01 -0.63
N ILE A 946 44.35 -8.17 -0.78
CA ILE A 946 43.12 -8.47 -1.53
C ILE A 946 42.81 -7.35 -2.52
N ASP A 947 42.08 -7.62 -3.60
CA ASP A 947 41.45 -6.54 -4.37
C ASP A 947 40.12 -6.14 -3.74
N LEU A 948 39.76 -4.86 -3.83
CA LEU A 948 38.45 -4.35 -3.42
C LEU A 948 37.66 -3.85 -4.62
N SER A 949 36.50 -4.45 -4.86
CA SER A 949 35.46 -3.91 -5.75
C SER A 949 34.32 -3.28 -4.93
N ILE A 950 33.57 -2.37 -5.56
CA ILE A 950 32.45 -1.66 -4.93
C ILE A 950 31.18 -1.99 -5.70
N GLU A 951 30.29 -2.74 -5.05
CA GLU A 951 29.00 -3.19 -5.54
C GLU A 951 27.89 -2.24 -5.06
N VAL A 952 26.86 -2.01 -5.89
CA VAL A 952 25.73 -1.12 -5.58
C VAL A 952 24.47 -1.97 -5.37
N ILE A 953 24.12 -2.22 -4.11
CA ILE A 953 22.95 -3.03 -3.72
C ILE A 953 21.64 -2.25 -3.85
N SER A 954 21.70 -0.92 -3.71
CA SER A 954 20.55 -0.03 -3.89
C SER A 954 21.00 1.36 -4.29
N GLY A 955 20.15 2.08 -5.02
CA GLY A 955 20.38 3.47 -5.39
C GLY A 955 21.24 3.68 -6.65
N GLU A 956 21.41 2.67 -7.52
CA GLU A 956 22.19 2.79 -8.76
C GLU A 956 21.73 3.96 -9.67
N GLN A 957 20.44 4.29 -9.64
CA GLN A 957 19.89 5.43 -10.37
C GLN A 957 20.43 6.80 -9.91
N TRP A 958 21.03 6.88 -8.71
CA TRP A 958 21.73 8.08 -8.20
C TRP A 958 23.24 8.07 -8.47
N VAL A 959 23.82 6.94 -8.85
CA VAL A 959 25.26 6.79 -9.12
C VAL A 959 25.55 7.15 -10.59
N GLU A 960 26.55 8.00 -10.83
CA GLU A 960 27.08 8.24 -12.19
C GLU A 960 28.33 7.39 -12.46
N THR A 961 29.29 7.38 -11.55
CA THR A 961 30.50 6.54 -11.61
C THR A 961 31.07 6.32 -10.21
N ILE A 962 31.77 5.19 -10.03
CA ILE A 962 32.68 4.94 -8.91
C ILE A 962 34.10 4.93 -9.48
N THR A 963 35.09 5.47 -8.77
CA THR A 963 36.48 5.57 -9.26
C THR A 963 37.50 5.40 -8.13
N PRO A 964 38.47 4.47 -8.26
CA PRO A 964 38.54 3.43 -9.30
C PRO A 964 37.40 2.39 -9.12
N VAL A 965 37.17 1.56 -10.14
CA VAL A 965 36.17 0.47 -10.07
C VAL A 965 36.70 -0.75 -9.28
N LEU A 966 38.03 -0.91 -9.29
CA LEU A 966 38.78 -1.95 -8.57
C LEU A 966 39.98 -1.28 -7.89
N ILE A 967 40.26 -1.65 -6.64
CA ILE A 967 41.43 -1.20 -5.88
C ILE A 967 42.31 -2.42 -5.64
N GLU A 968 43.43 -2.54 -6.33
CA GLU A 968 44.22 -3.77 -6.39
C GLU A 968 45.22 -3.91 -5.23
N ASN A 969 45.46 -5.13 -4.74
CA ASN A 969 46.54 -5.50 -3.79
C ASN A 969 46.52 -4.74 -2.44
N VAL A 970 45.34 -4.51 -1.85
CA VAL A 970 45.15 -3.76 -0.60
C VAL A 970 45.50 -4.60 0.63
N LYS A 971 46.29 -4.05 1.56
CA LYS A 971 46.82 -4.78 2.72
C LYS A 971 46.06 -4.53 4.04
N PRO A 972 46.16 -5.43 5.04
CA PRO A 972 45.70 -5.17 6.39
C PRO A 972 46.24 -3.85 6.95
N ASN A 973 45.40 -3.10 7.65
CA ASN A 973 45.67 -1.74 8.15
C ASN A 973 45.99 -0.65 7.08
N GLU A 974 45.80 -0.91 5.79
CA GLU A 974 45.95 0.10 4.74
C GLU A 974 44.73 1.04 4.69
N GLU A 975 44.95 2.33 4.37
CA GLU A 975 43.86 3.30 4.14
C GLU A 975 43.39 3.22 2.69
N VAL A 976 42.19 2.68 2.51
CA VAL A 976 41.46 2.61 1.24
C VAL A 976 40.81 3.96 0.97
N THR A 977 40.80 4.41 -0.28
CA THR A 977 40.06 5.63 -0.69
C THR A 977 39.52 5.47 -2.11
N PHE A 978 38.25 5.81 -2.31
CA PHE A 978 37.61 5.91 -3.61
C PHE A 978 36.68 7.12 -3.69
N GLU A 979 36.32 7.53 -4.91
CA GLU A 979 35.35 8.58 -5.18
C GLU A 979 34.07 7.98 -5.77
N ILE A 980 32.90 8.39 -5.26
CA ILE A 980 31.61 8.12 -5.87
C ILE A 980 31.01 9.44 -6.39
N ASN A 981 30.77 9.48 -7.70
CA ASN A 981 30.10 10.59 -8.37
C ASN A 981 28.60 10.31 -8.40
N LEU A 982 27.83 11.21 -7.79
CA LEU A 982 26.38 11.12 -7.64
C LEU A 982 25.69 12.15 -8.53
N LYS A 983 24.52 11.80 -9.07
CA LYS A 983 23.66 12.63 -9.93
C LYS A 983 22.24 12.69 -9.35
N GLY A 984 21.63 13.87 -9.30
CA GLY A 984 20.25 14.02 -8.85
C GLY A 984 19.25 13.74 -9.97
N ILE A 985 18.17 13.02 -9.68
CA ILE A 985 17.20 12.54 -10.69
C ILE A 985 15.73 12.95 -10.43
N LYS A 986 15.37 13.21 -9.17
CA LYS A 986 14.03 13.65 -8.73
C LYS A 986 13.96 15.18 -8.63
N ASN A 987 12.82 15.75 -9.03
CA ASN A 987 12.53 17.16 -8.83
C ASN A 987 12.36 17.47 -7.32
N ALA A 988 12.48 18.75 -6.95
CA ALA A 988 12.04 19.22 -5.65
C ALA A 988 10.50 19.16 -5.58
N SER A 989 9.95 18.56 -4.52
CA SER A 989 8.51 18.28 -4.39
C SER A 989 7.84 19.06 -3.26
N LEU A 990 6.62 18.67 -2.91
CA LEU A 990 5.88 19.14 -1.73
C LEU A 990 6.57 18.82 -0.39
N GLU A 991 7.40 17.77 -0.32
CA GLU A 991 8.08 17.32 0.91
C GLU A 991 9.56 16.97 0.67
N GLU A 992 10.31 16.68 1.75
CA GLU A 992 11.72 16.24 1.62
C GLU A 992 11.77 14.75 1.30
N LEU A 993 12.04 14.41 0.04
CA LEU A 993 12.13 13.02 -0.39
C LEU A 993 13.45 12.40 0.08
N ASN A 994 13.38 11.22 0.69
CA ASN A 994 14.51 10.55 1.32
C ASN A 994 14.80 9.21 0.61
N TYR A 995 16.04 9.02 0.17
CA TYR A 995 16.52 7.80 -0.49
C TYR A 995 17.89 7.39 0.08
N GLU A 996 18.34 6.18 -0.25
CA GLU A 996 19.67 5.69 0.12
C GLU A 996 20.38 5.07 -1.09
N VAL A 997 21.68 5.33 -1.20
CA VAL A 997 22.60 4.49 -1.97
C VAL A 997 23.26 3.52 -1.00
N ILE A 998 23.16 2.23 -1.26
CA ILE A 998 23.71 1.16 -0.42
C ILE A 998 24.82 0.48 -1.21
N LEU A 999 26.03 0.45 -0.64
CA LEU A 999 27.22 -0.11 -1.24
C LEU A 999 27.75 -1.28 -0.41
N TRP A 1000 28.10 -2.37 -1.07
CA TRP A 1000 28.90 -3.45 -0.48
C TRP A 1000 30.32 -3.38 -1.05
N ILE A 1001 31.32 -3.45 -0.17
CA ILE A 1001 32.72 -3.47 -0.57
C ILE A 1001 33.20 -4.92 -0.49
N ARG A 1002 33.49 -5.50 -1.65
CA ARG A 1002 33.80 -6.92 -1.83
C ARG A 1002 35.32 -7.15 -1.89
N GLY A 1003 35.83 -8.10 -1.11
CA GLY A 1003 37.21 -8.59 -1.19
C GLY A 1003 37.32 -9.71 -2.22
N ASP A 1004 38.18 -9.53 -3.22
CA ASP A 1004 38.38 -10.41 -4.38
C ASP A 1004 37.06 -10.90 -5.02
N GLY A 1005 36.10 -9.97 -5.13
CA GLY A 1005 34.77 -10.19 -5.72
C GLY A 1005 33.78 -10.96 -4.83
N SER A 1006 34.21 -11.58 -3.73
CA SER A 1006 33.39 -12.49 -2.92
C SER A 1006 33.14 -11.98 -1.50
N ALA A 1007 34.18 -11.69 -0.72
CA ALA A 1007 34.06 -11.42 0.72
C ALA A 1007 33.38 -10.08 1.06
N VAL A 1008 32.39 -10.02 1.96
CA VAL A 1008 31.77 -8.74 2.39
C VAL A 1008 32.64 -8.06 3.46
N VAL A 1009 33.47 -7.10 3.04
CA VAL A 1009 34.44 -6.41 3.92
C VAL A 1009 33.80 -5.23 4.66
N ARG A 1010 32.90 -4.48 4.00
CA ARG A 1010 32.24 -3.29 4.57
C ARG A 1010 30.91 -3.02 3.87
N ARG A 1011 29.93 -2.53 4.62
CA ARG A 1011 28.64 -2.04 4.14
C ARG A 1011 28.59 -0.53 4.32
N VAL A 1012 28.21 0.24 3.30
CA VAL A 1012 28.16 1.71 3.36
C VAL A 1012 26.79 2.19 2.90
N VAL A 1013 26.15 3.05 3.70
CA VAL A 1013 24.88 3.70 3.36
C VAL A 1013 25.13 5.19 3.18
N ILE A 1014 24.70 5.74 2.05
CA ILE A 1014 24.76 7.16 1.72
C ILE A 1014 23.33 7.67 1.58
N PRO A 1015 22.77 8.36 2.59
CA PRO A 1015 21.44 8.97 2.46
C PRO A 1015 21.49 10.12 1.45
N ILE A 1016 20.50 10.15 0.57
CA ILE A 1016 20.26 11.23 -0.41
C ILE A 1016 18.95 11.90 -0.02
N THR A 1017 18.97 13.22 0.14
CA THR A 1017 17.74 14.00 0.31
C THR A 1017 17.46 14.83 -0.94
N VAL A 1018 16.20 14.99 -1.27
CA VAL A 1018 15.74 15.94 -2.28
C VAL A 1018 14.96 17.02 -1.53
N PRO A 1019 15.49 18.25 -1.44
CA PRO A 1019 14.82 19.31 -0.69
C PRO A 1019 13.47 19.66 -1.32
N THR A 1020 12.57 20.19 -0.50
CA THR A 1020 11.32 20.80 -0.96
C THR A 1020 11.61 21.92 -1.96
N LEU A 1021 10.59 22.32 -2.72
CA LEU A 1021 10.58 23.66 -3.29
C LEU A 1021 10.71 24.71 -2.17
N ALA A 1022 11.35 25.84 -2.47
CA ALA A 1022 11.56 26.95 -1.54
C ALA A 1022 10.86 28.21 -2.04
N ASP A 1023 10.07 28.82 -1.15
CA ASP A 1023 9.28 30.05 -1.35
C ASP A 1023 10.07 31.28 -1.91
#